data_AF-X0C5N0-F1
#
_entry.id   AF-X0C5N0-F1
#
_cell.length_a   1.000
_cell.length_b   1.000
_cell.length_c   1.000
_cell.angle_alpha   90.00
_cell.angle_beta   90.00
_cell.angle_gamma   90.00
#
_symmetry.space_group_name_H-M   'P 1'
#
loop_
_entity.id
_entity.type
_entity.pdbx_description
1 polymer ?
#
loop_
_entity_poly.entity_id
_entity_poly.type
_entity_poly.pdbx_seq_one_letter_code
_entity_poly.pdbx_strand_id
1 'polypeptide(L)'
;MACSTEAAAMQAGSAPVPDQAPAQDQVSAPFRQSKICICVDVSGSTYGPTLTAEIKAVNQVCSLIPQSMHDNITIIPWNDASEQPRPLSQIHTLESGGGTDPNVLLEDPECRILLQEAGFWFLMTDGEIDSSVVRQFAKNLTNYAMHGKACIISVFGEKLMKPSHCNITVGLSVFAVSPHVAFLYTDVETSKTSLLSTKGCFSNLLPAGKRNPTLDYDTTWSDLPHVSYENLTRVSVPEAQKVGKDEIILQGDTRISISNLVSRETIDEDLMRQIMLNEDNIKTIALTAKLRGESDKLAKWLDKVDAKIGRDSMNEDTGHKGSQLLKDTEAEIVGLEGSHTSSGANTAMEYDAQHAYALKPSSIHKGHSFPPAPPTLSSANSEVLQAVRTSSLVMRTMSRSSCPVEAPSIGSSKFKYLYSAKSSGESSLPHRGHPLQGKIRPASWKNIQLPLIPSFSRNKKKPQWHDHPAESNNIYQDDNLNLAITGFLKPIEAKDQYFLDCPKCGKTRAAMALLLRAPVQSISTKNLPPINSTSKLVYPLTMGNYPETDIIANTVVCDSCAAAMVKTSMTSLKETIVAALPLVSYNKNQEAWLQTINIATDRRFYRSDLPQVFLSIIFTKIERLLSETSKFPGLQDALRWEANMIQREVVIQSEKFLHADQLGAGLLQEVILRNFRDSLLHDKFPLLLSYPLDGFVVANAALSNSGYSRVLIQTKQRAVVLLRFLYHLLENYRAYEQDNGSVQLHTAKTLILLIDDPNGPRSLFKRGSLRNFPFRSDTIQDLRRYLSNHTIMERYRLSLTTLDLLDTPLLTTTGLAAFRRLGSLFSWIESEAGNSIAVFVHYLMRLDIAPCVPSVQFQKLREKQELKEALADPGALSARAVERLIKPLPGLQ
;
A
#
# COMPACT_ATOMS: atom_id res chain seq x y z
N MET A 1 -53.77 59.93 -0.41
CA MET A 1 -53.65 60.81 -1.60
C MET A 1 -52.23 60.70 -2.12
N ALA A 2 -52.10 60.51 -3.43
CA ALA A 2 -50.88 60.11 -4.14
C ALA A 2 -50.09 61.31 -4.70
N CYS A 3 -48.81 61.06 -5.05
CA CYS A 3 -47.96 61.58 -6.15
C CYS A 3 -46.49 61.57 -5.67
N SER A 4 -45.58 60.70 -6.13
CA SER A 4 -44.85 60.66 -7.43
C SER A 4 -44.12 62.00 -7.72
N THR A 5 -42.81 62.08 -8.01
CA THR A 5 -42.01 61.35 -9.03
C THR A 5 -40.48 61.55 -8.85
N GLU A 6 -39.74 60.49 -9.23
CA GLU A 6 -38.51 60.39 -10.06
C GLU A 6 -37.18 61.15 -9.79
N ALA A 7 -36.15 60.34 -9.49
CA ALA A 7 -34.86 60.12 -10.18
C ALA A 7 -33.86 61.27 -10.46
N ALA A 8 -32.62 61.13 -9.94
CA ALA A 8 -31.38 61.00 -10.74
C ALA A 8 -30.08 60.86 -9.89
N ALA A 9 -29.32 59.80 -10.20
CA ALA A 9 -27.85 59.65 -10.20
C ALA A 9 -26.98 60.19 -9.02
N MET A 10 -26.57 59.28 -8.13
CA MET A 10 -25.40 59.47 -7.25
C MET A 10 -24.14 58.87 -7.88
N GLN A 11 -23.13 59.71 -8.11
CA GLN A 11 -21.72 59.31 -8.18
C GLN A 11 -21.21 59.14 -6.74
N ALA A 12 -20.91 57.91 -6.34
CA ALA A 12 -20.25 57.63 -5.07
C ALA A 12 -18.73 57.71 -5.24
N GLY A 13 -18.12 58.78 -4.71
CA GLY A 13 -16.70 58.84 -4.45
C GLY A 13 -16.32 57.83 -3.36
N SER A 14 -15.25 57.08 -3.59
CA SER A 14 -14.65 56.15 -2.64
C SER A 14 -14.17 56.89 -1.39
N ALA A 15 -14.83 56.64 -0.25
CA ALA A 15 -14.32 57.02 1.06
C ALA A 15 -13.16 56.10 1.47
N PRO A 16 -12.12 56.62 2.16
CA PRO A 16 -11.01 55.84 2.63
C PRO A 16 -11.45 54.86 3.74
N VAL A 17 -10.92 53.65 3.66
CA VAL A 17 -11.06 52.56 4.65
C VAL A 17 -10.57 53.07 6.02
N PRO A 18 -11.36 52.93 7.10
CA PRO A 18 -10.92 53.36 8.43
C PRO A 18 -9.88 52.38 8.99
N ASP A 19 -8.85 52.99 9.57
CA ASP A 19 -7.73 52.38 10.29
C ASP A 19 -8.12 51.22 11.20
N GLN A 20 -7.23 50.22 11.22
CA GLN A 20 -7.26 49.05 12.10
C GLN A 20 -7.56 49.44 13.54
N ALA A 21 -8.58 48.80 14.12
CA ALA A 21 -8.85 48.89 15.55
C ALA A 21 -7.62 48.39 16.36
N PRO A 22 -7.30 49.03 17.49
CA PRO A 22 -6.13 48.67 18.29
C PRO A 22 -6.26 47.24 18.80
N ALA A 23 -5.17 46.46 18.68
CA ALA A 23 -5.05 45.14 19.26
C ALA A 23 -5.33 45.23 20.78
N GLN A 24 -6.49 44.72 21.19
CA GLN A 24 -6.80 44.58 22.62
C GLN A 24 -5.95 43.45 23.16
N ASP A 25 -5.06 43.77 24.11
CA ASP A 25 -4.37 42.79 24.97
C ASP A 25 -5.43 41.97 25.71
N GLN A 26 -5.84 40.83 25.14
CA GLN A 26 -6.71 39.89 25.82
C GLN A 26 -5.94 39.29 27.00
N VAL A 27 -6.48 39.48 28.21
CA VAL A 27 -5.91 38.98 29.46
C VAL A 27 -6.04 37.46 29.47
N SER A 28 -5.01 36.76 29.02
CA SER A 28 -4.96 35.29 29.09
C SER A 28 -4.82 34.84 30.55
N ALA A 29 -5.71 33.96 31.01
CA ALA A 29 -5.62 33.38 32.33
C ALA A 29 -4.56 32.26 32.34
N PRO A 30 -3.65 32.23 33.32
CA PRO A 30 -2.72 31.11 33.48
C PRO A 30 -3.48 29.80 33.67
N PHE A 31 -2.99 28.70 33.07
CA PHE A 31 -3.56 27.35 33.20
C PHE A 31 -4.02 26.98 34.63
N ARG A 32 -3.25 27.39 35.65
CA ARG A 32 -3.50 27.08 37.06
C ARG A 32 -4.69 27.82 37.70
N GLN A 33 -5.24 28.83 37.03
CA GLN A 33 -6.33 29.67 37.55
C GLN A 33 -7.65 29.45 36.82
N SER A 34 -7.67 28.63 35.76
CA SER A 34 -8.86 28.40 34.95
C SER A 34 -9.83 27.42 35.60
N LYS A 35 -11.13 27.61 35.35
CA LYS A 35 -12.18 26.59 35.59
C LYS A 35 -12.03 25.48 34.55
N ILE A 36 -11.94 24.22 34.97
CA ILE A 36 -11.57 23.09 34.11
C ILE A 36 -12.64 22.01 34.20
N CYS A 37 -13.11 21.56 33.04
CA CYS A 37 -13.91 20.34 32.94
C CYS A 37 -13.06 19.21 32.34
N ILE A 38 -13.14 18.02 32.93
CA ILE A 38 -12.42 16.84 32.46
C ILE A 38 -13.45 15.76 32.15
N CYS A 39 -13.67 15.52 30.86
CA CYS A 39 -14.53 14.44 30.39
C CYS A 39 -13.73 13.14 30.39
N VAL A 40 -14.14 12.17 31.20
CA VAL A 40 -13.47 10.87 31.36
C VAL A 40 -14.33 9.79 30.74
N ASP A 41 -13.77 9.06 29.78
CA ASP A 41 -14.45 7.96 29.11
C ASP A 41 -14.56 6.81 30.11
N VAL A 42 -15.79 6.45 30.44
CA VAL A 42 -16.11 5.31 31.29
C VAL A 42 -16.84 4.25 30.49
N SER A 43 -16.69 4.22 29.17
CA SER A 43 -17.26 3.16 28.33
C SER A 43 -16.66 1.78 28.66
N GLY A 44 -17.34 0.72 28.25
CA GLY A 44 -16.90 -0.66 28.55
C GLY A 44 -15.49 -1.01 28.05
N SER A 45 -14.97 -0.32 27.01
CA SER A 45 -13.63 -0.56 26.47
C SER A 45 -12.51 0.00 27.34
N THR A 46 -12.82 0.96 28.22
CA THR A 46 -11.86 1.53 29.18
C THR A 46 -11.61 0.63 30.40
N TYR A 47 -12.33 -0.49 30.52
CA TYR A 47 -12.27 -1.36 31.69
C TYR A 47 -10.84 -1.79 32.05
N GLY A 48 -10.47 -1.58 33.33
CA GLY A 48 -9.22 -2.06 33.90
C GLY A 48 -8.05 -1.08 33.75
N PRO A 49 -6.92 -1.47 33.10
CA PRO A 49 -5.72 -0.63 33.06
C PRO A 49 -5.92 0.74 32.41
N THR A 50 -6.80 0.83 31.40
CA THR A 50 -7.06 2.08 30.67
C THR A 50 -7.71 3.12 31.59
N LEU A 51 -8.86 2.85 32.21
CA LEU A 51 -9.51 3.76 33.16
C LEU A 51 -8.57 4.10 34.34
N THR A 52 -7.77 3.14 34.79
CA THR A 52 -6.74 3.39 35.82
C THR A 52 -5.70 4.43 35.36
N ALA A 53 -5.25 4.33 34.11
CA ALA A 53 -4.33 5.29 33.51
C ALA A 53 -4.99 6.67 33.29
N GLU A 54 -6.26 6.70 32.91
CA GLU A 54 -7.04 7.94 32.81
C GLU A 54 -7.13 8.65 34.17
N ILE A 55 -7.59 7.96 35.22
CA ILE A 55 -7.67 8.48 36.58
C ILE A 55 -6.30 8.97 37.06
N LYS A 56 -5.23 8.22 36.76
CA LYS A 56 -3.86 8.64 37.08
C LYS A 56 -3.46 9.92 36.36
N ALA A 57 -3.78 10.05 35.08
CA ALA A 57 -3.54 11.26 34.30
C ALA A 57 -4.33 12.46 34.83
N VAL A 58 -5.61 12.28 35.19
CA VAL A 58 -6.41 13.34 35.83
C VAL A 58 -5.76 13.80 37.13
N ASN A 59 -5.35 12.87 37.99
CA ASN A 59 -4.67 13.20 39.24
C ASN A 59 -3.36 13.96 38.99
N GLN A 60 -2.58 13.58 37.98
CA GLN A 60 -1.37 14.30 37.58
C GLN A 60 -1.69 15.73 37.13
N VAL A 61 -2.68 15.92 36.27
CA VAL A 61 -3.12 17.25 35.82
C VAL A 61 -3.59 18.09 37.01
N CYS A 62 -4.43 17.53 37.87
CA CYS A 62 -5.00 18.24 39.02
C CYS A 62 -3.97 18.55 40.11
N SER A 63 -2.89 17.78 40.21
CA SER A 63 -1.77 18.07 41.12
C SER A 63 -1.00 19.35 40.76
N LEU A 64 -1.11 19.81 39.51
CA LEU A 64 -0.50 21.05 39.03
C LEU A 64 -1.34 22.29 39.38
N ILE A 65 -2.58 22.08 39.85
CA ILE A 65 -3.54 23.11 40.21
C ILE A 65 -3.54 23.26 41.74
N PRO A 66 -3.45 24.48 42.28
CA PRO A 66 -3.52 24.70 43.72
C PRO A 66 -4.77 24.06 44.34
N GLN A 67 -4.64 23.43 45.50
CA GLN A 67 -5.77 22.76 46.18
C GLN A 67 -6.95 23.70 46.44
N SER A 68 -6.70 24.99 46.70
CA SER A 68 -7.74 26.02 46.85
C SER A 68 -8.61 26.23 45.62
N MET A 69 -8.21 25.69 44.46
CA MET A 69 -8.91 25.80 43.18
C MET A 69 -9.51 24.46 42.74
N HIS A 70 -9.43 23.40 43.57
CA HIS A 70 -9.98 22.09 43.21
C HIS A 70 -11.51 22.12 43.05
N ASP A 71 -12.20 23.05 43.71
CA ASP A 71 -13.64 23.29 43.53
C ASP A 71 -13.98 23.81 42.11
N ASN A 72 -13.00 24.33 41.38
CA ASN A 72 -13.15 24.76 39.99
C ASN A 72 -12.90 23.63 38.97
N ILE A 73 -12.66 22.40 39.45
CA ILE A 73 -12.44 21.22 38.61
C ILE A 73 -13.69 20.35 38.68
N THR A 74 -14.27 20.07 37.52
CA THR A 74 -15.43 19.18 37.40
C THR A 74 -15.08 17.99 36.52
N ILE A 75 -15.36 16.79 37.01
CA ILE A 75 -15.21 15.54 36.26
C ILE A 75 -16.56 15.19 35.65
N ILE A 76 -16.61 14.92 34.35
CA ILE A 76 -17.82 14.50 33.64
C ILE A 76 -17.57 13.10 33.08
N PRO A 77 -18.03 12.04 33.76
CA PRO A 77 -17.92 10.68 33.23
C PRO A 77 -18.90 10.51 32.07
N TRP A 78 -18.48 9.85 31.00
CA TRP A 78 -19.33 9.61 29.84
C TRP A 78 -19.08 8.23 29.20
N ASN A 79 -20.15 7.66 28.64
CA ASN A 79 -20.16 6.43 27.85
C ASN A 79 -21.13 6.63 26.67
N ASP A 80 -22.16 5.79 26.50
CA ASP A 80 -23.31 6.04 25.64
C ASP A 80 -24.41 6.87 26.33
N ALA A 81 -24.13 7.34 27.55
CA ALA A 81 -24.85 8.34 28.32
C ALA A 81 -23.85 9.28 29.04
N SER A 82 -24.31 10.47 29.43
CA SER A 82 -23.57 11.33 30.36
C SER A 82 -23.93 10.93 31.79
N GLU A 83 -22.94 10.64 32.62
CA GLU A 83 -23.18 10.46 34.05
C GLU A 83 -23.24 11.81 34.77
N GLN A 84 -23.74 11.80 36.01
CA GLN A 84 -23.77 13.01 36.83
C GLN A 84 -22.36 13.56 37.03
N PRO A 85 -22.13 14.87 36.78
CA PRO A 85 -20.86 15.52 37.04
C PRO A 85 -20.42 15.34 38.50
N ARG A 86 -19.14 15.07 38.72
CA ARG A 86 -18.58 14.77 40.03
C ARG A 86 -17.44 15.73 40.39
N PRO A 87 -17.26 16.06 41.68
CA PRO A 87 -16.05 16.74 42.14
C PRO A 87 -14.83 15.83 42.04
N LEU A 88 -13.63 16.42 41.98
CA LEU A 88 -12.37 15.68 41.90
C LEU A 88 -12.19 14.63 43.01
N SER A 89 -12.71 14.91 44.22
CA SER A 89 -12.63 13.99 45.36
C SER A 89 -13.29 12.63 45.10
N GLN A 90 -14.23 12.55 44.15
CA GLN A 90 -14.95 11.34 43.79
C GLN A 90 -14.37 10.61 42.56
N ILE A 91 -13.21 11.01 42.03
CA ILE A 91 -12.66 10.39 40.81
C ILE A 91 -12.35 8.90 40.94
N HIS A 92 -12.08 8.41 42.15
CA HIS A 92 -11.82 6.99 42.40
C HIS A 92 -13.11 6.14 42.42
N THR A 93 -14.28 6.77 42.28
CA THR A 93 -15.59 6.10 42.23
C THR A 93 -16.09 5.89 40.80
N LEU A 94 -15.25 6.18 39.79
CA LEU A 94 -15.57 5.93 38.40
C LEU A 94 -15.49 4.44 38.10
N GLU A 95 -16.45 3.94 37.34
CA GLU A 95 -16.56 2.53 36.95
C GLU A 95 -16.83 2.46 35.45
N SER A 96 -16.16 1.57 34.73
CA SER A 96 -16.38 1.40 33.29
C SER A 96 -17.66 0.60 33.01
N GLY A 97 -18.44 1.04 32.03
CA GLY A 97 -19.64 0.38 31.53
C GLY A 97 -20.29 1.15 30.37
N GLY A 98 -21.18 0.51 29.62
CA GLY A 98 -21.90 1.15 28.50
C GLY A 98 -21.12 1.20 27.18
N GLY A 99 -21.70 1.86 26.20
CA GLY A 99 -21.13 2.12 24.87
C GLY A 99 -20.26 3.38 24.83
N THR A 100 -19.92 3.86 23.64
CA THR A 100 -19.07 5.04 23.45
C THR A 100 -19.76 6.03 22.50
N ASP A 101 -20.38 7.07 23.05
CA ASP A 101 -20.96 8.18 22.26
C ASP A 101 -20.67 9.54 22.90
N PRO A 102 -19.67 10.31 22.41
CA PRO A 102 -19.32 11.60 23.00
C PRO A 102 -20.39 12.68 22.76
N ASN A 103 -21.42 12.45 21.93
CA ASN A 103 -22.51 13.42 21.75
C ASN A 103 -23.27 13.68 23.05
N VAL A 104 -23.32 12.70 23.95
CA VAL A 104 -24.02 12.81 25.24
C VAL A 104 -23.49 13.96 26.09
N LEU A 105 -22.18 14.27 26.00
CA LEU A 105 -21.54 15.40 26.67
C LEU A 105 -22.14 16.75 26.23
N LEU A 106 -22.60 16.83 24.98
CA LEU A 106 -23.12 18.05 24.38
C LEU A 106 -24.63 18.09 24.35
N GLU A 107 -25.31 16.95 24.34
CA GLU A 107 -26.76 16.87 24.31
C GLU A 107 -27.37 17.06 25.70
N ASP A 108 -26.73 16.49 26.73
CA ASP A 108 -27.11 16.73 28.11
C ASP A 108 -26.93 18.21 28.50
N PRO A 109 -28.00 18.90 28.92
CA PRO A 109 -27.93 20.33 29.23
C PRO A 109 -27.00 20.67 30.39
N GLU A 110 -26.92 19.82 31.41
CA GLU A 110 -26.09 20.08 32.60
C GLU A 110 -24.60 19.99 32.25
N CYS A 111 -24.19 18.91 31.59
CA CYS A 111 -22.84 18.71 31.10
C CYS A 111 -22.44 19.81 30.10
N ARG A 112 -23.31 20.14 29.15
CA ARG A 112 -23.06 21.20 28.17
C ARG A 112 -22.84 22.57 28.83
N ILE A 113 -23.64 22.93 29.84
CA ILE A 113 -23.48 24.21 30.55
C ILE A 113 -22.12 24.25 31.28
N LEU A 114 -21.76 23.17 31.98
CA LEU A 114 -20.45 23.08 32.66
C LEU A 114 -19.29 23.23 31.67
N LEU A 115 -19.35 22.54 30.54
CA LEU A 115 -18.37 22.67 29.46
C LEU A 115 -18.33 24.08 28.86
N GLN A 116 -19.49 24.73 28.70
CA GLN A 116 -19.60 26.11 28.22
C GLN A 116 -19.04 27.15 29.21
N GLU A 117 -19.09 26.88 30.51
CA GLU A 117 -18.54 27.74 31.55
C GLU A 117 -17.05 27.50 31.82
N ALA A 118 -16.52 26.32 31.45
CA ALA A 118 -15.11 26.01 31.61
C ALA A 118 -14.22 26.96 30.79
N GLY A 119 -13.06 27.35 31.34
CA GLY A 119 -12.05 28.09 30.60
C GLY A 119 -11.45 27.25 29.47
N PHE A 120 -11.21 25.97 29.76
CA PHE A 120 -10.88 24.94 28.78
C PHE A 120 -11.26 23.57 29.34
N TRP A 121 -11.21 22.54 28.49
CA TRP A 121 -11.66 21.20 28.87
C TRP A 121 -10.75 20.10 28.34
N PHE A 122 -10.83 18.94 28.98
CA PHE A 122 -10.16 17.72 28.56
C PHE A 122 -11.18 16.71 28.02
N LEU A 123 -10.78 15.98 26.97
CA LEU A 123 -11.46 14.79 26.49
C LEU A 123 -10.50 13.60 26.63
N MET A 124 -10.75 12.74 27.61
CA MET A 124 -10.04 11.46 27.79
C MET A 124 -10.86 10.35 27.18
N THR A 125 -10.20 9.43 26.47
CA THR A 125 -10.83 8.32 25.73
C THR A 125 -9.78 7.29 25.32
N ASP A 126 -10.19 6.10 24.93
CA ASP A 126 -9.35 5.10 24.25
C ASP A 126 -9.40 5.18 22.72
N GLY A 127 -10.27 6.04 22.16
CA GLY A 127 -10.15 6.62 20.83
C GLY A 127 -11.04 6.05 19.72
N GLU A 128 -11.99 5.15 20.01
CA GLU A 128 -12.85 4.52 18.97
C GLU A 128 -14.31 4.98 18.99
N ILE A 129 -14.75 5.60 17.90
CA ILE A 129 -16.18 5.82 17.60
C ILE A 129 -16.49 5.64 16.10
N ASP A 130 -17.75 5.33 15.79
CA ASP A 130 -18.20 5.18 14.40
C ASP A 130 -18.16 6.51 13.63
N SER A 131 -17.85 6.44 12.33
CA SER A 131 -17.76 7.61 11.44
C SER A 131 -19.01 8.50 11.45
N SER A 132 -20.21 7.94 11.63
CA SER A 132 -21.45 8.72 11.74
C SER A 132 -21.51 9.53 13.04
N VAL A 133 -21.06 8.94 14.14
CA VAL A 133 -20.95 9.56 15.47
C VAL A 133 -19.90 10.67 15.45
N VAL A 134 -18.75 10.45 14.79
CA VAL A 134 -17.69 11.47 14.58
C VAL A 134 -18.28 12.73 13.94
N ARG A 135 -19.03 12.58 12.84
CA ARG A 135 -19.64 13.70 12.11
C ARG A 135 -20.70 14.43 12.95
N GLN A 136 -21.55 13.66 13.63
CA GLN A 136 -22.58 14.23 14.51
C GLN A 136 -21.94 15.01 15.66
N PHE A 137 -20.88 14.48 16.26
CA PHE A 137 -20.14 15.14 17.35
C PHE A 137 -19.47 16.42 16.87
N ALA A 138 -18.79 16.40 15.72
CA ALA A 138 -18.19 17.60 15.11
C ALA A 138 -19.24 18.69 14.84
N LYS A 139 -20.42 18.30 14.35
CA LYS A 139 -21.55 19.21 14.12
C LYS A 139 -22.12 19.78 15.43
N ASN A 140 -22.22 18.96 16.47
CA ASN A 140 -22.70 19.39 17.78
C ASN A 140 -21.70 20.37 18.45
N LEU A 141 -20.40 20.14 18.32
CA LEU A 141 -19.36 21.07 18.80
C LEU A 141 -19.50 22.47 18.18
N THR A 142 -19.89 22.54 16.90
CA THR A 142 -20.13 23.82 16.22
C THR A 142 -21.47 24.43 16.60
N ASN A 143 -22.54 23.62 16.64
CA ASN A 143 -23.88 24.07 17.02
C ASN A 143 -23.97 24.68 18.42
N TYR A 144 -23.18 24.15 19.37
CA TYR A 144 -23.15 24.61 20.75
C TYR A 144 -21.96 25.54 21.07
N ALA A 145 -21.28 26.04 20.03
CA ALA A 145 -20.14 26.97 20.14
C ALA A 145 -18.96 26.46 21.01
N MET A 146 -18.83 25.13 21.15
CA MET A 146 -17.74 24.51 21.92
C MET A 146 -16.38 24.58 21.23
N HIS A 147 -16.37 24.66 19.90
CA HIS A 147 -15.18 24.84 19.08
C HIS A 147 -14.45 26.17 19.30
N GLY A 148 -15.08 27.16 19.95
CA GLY A 148 -14.42 28.40 20.38
C GLY A 148 -13.58 28.26 21.66
N LYS A 149 -13.56 27.07 22.28
CA LYS A 149 -12.80 26.80 23.51
C LYS A 149 -11.54 25.99 23.24
N ALA A 150 -10.54 26.24 24.08
CA ALA A 150 -9.36 25.40 24.14
C ALA A 150 -9.72 24.00 24.65
N CYS A 151 -9.12 22.97 24.05
CA CYS A 151 -9.35 21.57 24.42
C CYS A 151 -8.04 20.77 24.41
N ILE A 152 -7.91 19.82 25.34
CA ILE A 152 -6.85 18.81 25.29
C ILE A 152 -7.50 17.45 25.12
N ILE A 153 -7.16 16.75 24.05
CA ILE A 153 -7.61 15.39 23.80
C ILE A 153 -6.48 14.46 24.21
N SER A 154 -6.78 13.49 25.07
CA SER A 154 -5.82 12.49 25.54
C SER A 154 -6.36 11.11 25.22
N VAL A 155 -5.72 10.43 24.27
CA VAL A 155 -6.05 9.04 23.90
C VAL A 155 -5.20 8.09 24.71
N PHE A 156 -5.81 7.07 25.32
CA PHE A 156 -5.15 6.07 26.15
C PHE A 156 -5.17 4.73 25.43
N GLY A 157 -4.00 4.10 25.28
CA GLY A 157 -3.91 2.78 24.70
C GLY A 157 -2.55 2.15 24.84
N GLU A 158 -2.39 0.96 24.27
CA GLU A 158 -1.11 0.24 24.24
C GLU A 158 -0.36 0.50 22.93
N LYS A 159 0.96 0.65 23.01
CA LYS A 159 1.85 0.87 21.85
C LYS A 159 2.12 -0.40 21.02
N LEU A 160 1.12 -1.25 20.83
CA LEU A 160 1.22 -2.47 20.02
C LEU A 160 1.36 -2.17 18.52
N MET A 161 0.82 -1.03 18.09
CA MET A 161 0.83 -0.59 16.69
C MET A 161 1.60 0.72 16.52
N LYS A 162 1.94 1.08 15.28
CA LYS A 162 2.53 2.39 14.96
C LYS A 162 1.52 3.53 15.22
N PRO A 163 2.00 4.77 15.47
CA PRO A 163 1.14 5.94 15.65
C PRO A 163 0.07 6.15 14.56
N SER A 164 0.41 5.86 13.30
CA SER A 164 -0.51 5.99 12.15
C SER A 164 -1.68 5.00 12.16
N HIS A 165 -1.61 3.96 12.99
CA HIS A 165 -2.68 2.98 13.15
C HIS A 165 -3.48 3.19 14.44
N CYS A 166 -3.11 4.17 15.28
CA CYS A 166 -3.87 4.46 16.48
C CYS A 166 -5.28 4.94 16.15
N ASN A 167 -6.27 4.41 16.86
CA ASN A 167 -7.61 4.92 16.73
C ASN A 167 -7.69 6.28 17.43
N ILE A 168 -7.85 7.33 16.65
CA ILE A 168 -7.90 8.72 17.13
C ILE A 168 -9.19 9.41 16.69
N THR A 169 -10.19 8.63 16.29
CA THR A 169 -11.40 9.11 15.61
C THR A 169 -12.21 10.07 16.46
N VAL A 170 -12.34 9.80 17.76
CA VAL A 170 -13.02 10.69 18.73
C VAL A 170 -12.41 12.09 18.73
N GLY A 171 -11.07 12.17 18.79
CA GLY A 171 -10.36 13.42 18.89
C GLY A 171 -10.31 14.22 17.58
N LEU A 172 -10.38 13.55 16.43
CA LEU A 172 -10.38 14.23 15.13
C LEU A 172 -11.52 15.24 14.99
N SER A 173 -12.71 14.95 15.54
CA SER A 173 -13.85 15.87 15.52
C SER A 173 -13.55 17.19 16.21
N VAL A 174 -12.92 17.13 17.40
CA VAL A 174 -12.54 18.31 18.17
C VAL A 174 -11.37 19.03 17.52
N PHE A 175 -10.36 18.27 17.09
CA PHE A 175 -9.14 18.81 16.48
C PHE A 175 -9.42 19.56 15.17
N ALA A 176 -10.43 19.11 14.41
CA ALA A 176 -10.84 19.77 13.17
C ALA A 176 -11.39 21.17 13.39
N VAL A 177 -12.20 21.36 14.43
CA VAL A 177 -12.99 22.59 14.59
C VAL A 177 -12.40 23.58 15.60
N SER A 178 -11.56 23.13 16.54
CA SER A 178 -10.98 24.00 17.57
C SER A 178 -9.65 24.65 17.12
N PRO A 179 -9.47 25.97 17.33
CA PRO A 179 -8.22 26.67 17.02
C PRO A 179 -7.11 26.42 18.06
N HIS A 180 -7.48 25.93 19.25
CA HIS A 180 -6.59 25.74 20.38
C HIS A 180 -6.77 24.32 20.90
N VAL A 181 -5.99 23.39 20.34
CA VAL A 181 -6.10 21.98 20.69
C VAL A 181 -4.73 21.31 20.86
N ALA A 182 -4.59 20.48 21.89
CA ALA A 182 -3.50 19.52 21.99
C ALA A 182 -4.05 18.11 21.82
N PHE A 183 -3.40 17.31 21.00
CA PHE A 183 -3.74 15.91 20.79
C PHE A 183 -2.61 15.04 21.34
N LEU A 184 -2.88 14.37 22.44
CA LEU A 184 -1.94 13.56 23.22
C LEU A 184 -2.30 12.08 23.12
N TYR A 185 -1.27 11.24 23.17
CA TYR A 185 -1.41 9.79 23.33
C TYR A 185 -0.65 9.35 24.57
N THR A 186 -1.32 8.73 25.52
CA THR A 186 -0.72 8.22 26.76
C THR A 186 -0.70 6.69 26.70
N ASP A 187 0.50 6.14 26.72
CA ASP A 187 0.71 4.70 26.78
C ASP A 187 0.32 4.17 28.16
N VAL A 188 -0.66 3.26 28.21
CA VAL A 188 -1.24 2.74 29.45
C VAL A 188 -0.18 2.02 30.30
N GLU A 189 0.71 1.25 29.66
CA GLU A 189 1.73 0.47 30.37
C GLU A 189 2.81 1.38 30.99
N THR A 190 3.37 2.28 30.19
CA THR A 190 4.52 3.10 30.62
C THR A 190 4.13 4.45 31.24
N SER A 191 2.86 4.84 31.13
CA SER A 191 2.36 6.19 31.44
C SER A 191 3.11 7.32 30.71
N LYS A 192 3.80 7.02 29.60
CA LYS A 192 4.50 8.02 28.80
C LYS A 192 3.55 8.66 27.79
N THR A 193 3.44 9.98 27.85
CA THR A 193 2.62 10.76 26.92
C THR A 193 3.45 11.26 25.73
N SER A 194 2.97 10.95 24.53
CA SER A 194 3.49 11.42 23.25
C SER A 194 2.53 12.46 22.66
N LEU A 195 3.08 13.48 22.02
CA LEU A 195 2.32 14.53 21.35
C LEU A 195 2.09 14.11 19.89
N LEU A 196 0.82 13.93 19.52
CA LEU A 196 0.40 13.57 18.16
C LEU A 196 0.27 14.82 17.28
N SER A 197 -0.35 15.87 17.80
CA SER A 197 -0.49 17.14 17.09
C SER A 197 -0.92 18.27 18.03
N THR A 198 -0.67 19.51 17.65
CA THR A 198 -1.05 20.71 18.40
C THR A 198 -1.47 21.86 17.49
N LYS A 199 -2.35 22.73 17.99
CA LYS A 199 -2.75 24.00 17.35
C LYS A 199 -2.80 25.14 18.37
N GLY A 200 -2.59 26.35 17.88
CA GLY A 200 -2.78 27.58 18.64
C GLY A 200 -1.90 27.66 19.89
N CYS A 201 -2.48 27.97 21.05
CA CYS A 201 -1.71 28.13 22.30
C CYS A 201 -0.94 26.87 22.72
N PHE A 202 -1.40 25.69 22.31
CA PHE A 202 -0.75 24.42 22.64
C PHE A 202 0.45 24.09 21.75
N SER A 203 0.69 24.84 20.67
CA SER A 203 1.93 24.69 19.88
C SER A 203 3.19 24.96 20.72
N ASN A 204 3.06 25.68 21.83
CA ASN A 204 4.14 25.90 22.82
C ASN A 204 4.57 24.62 23.56
N LEU A 205 3.81 23.52 23.43
CA LEU A 205 4.21 22.20 23.94
C LEU A 205 5.25 21.52 23.05
N LEU A 206 5.38 21.94 21.79
CA LEU A 206 6.41 21.44 20.90
C LEU A 206 7.79 21.95 21.34
N PRO A 207 8.86 21.15 21.20
CA PRO A 207 10.22 21.63 21.41
C PRO A 207 10.52 22.82 20.48
N ALA A 208 11.30 23.79 20.97
CA ALA A 208 11.61 25.00 20.21
C ALA A 208 12.13 24.69 18.80
N GLY A 209 11.53 25.32 17.78
CA GLY A 209 11.89 25.13 16.37
C GLY A 209 11.39 23.83 15.74
N LYS A 210 10.63 22.99 16.46
CA LYS A 210 9.97 21.80 15.89
C LYS A 210 8.58 22.15 15.37
N ARG A 211 8.17 21.41 14.34
CA ARG A 211 6.81 21.43 13.78
C ARG A 211 6.02 20.26 14.35
N ASN A 212 4.70 20.27 14.15
CA ASN A 212 3.87 19.11 14.40
C ASN A 212 4.43 17.88 13.66
N PRO A 213 4.44 16.70 14.29
CA PRO A 213 4.88 15.48 13.62
C PRO A 213 3.87 15.09 12.54
N THR A 214 4.37 14.58 11.42
CA THR A 214 3.54 13.92 10.40
C THR A 214 3.33 12.48 10.84
N LEU A 215 2.09 12.01 10.86
CA LEU A 215 1.76 10.63 11.25
C LEU A 215 1.57 9.77 10.00
N ASP A 216 2.67 9.26 9.43
CA ASP A 216 2.66 8.37 8.26
C ASP A 216 2.96 6.90 8.63
N TYR A 217 3.02 6.02 7.62
CA TYR A 217 3.30 4.60 7.83
C TYR A 217 4.71 4.31 8.36
N ASP A 218 5.66 5.24 8.19
CA ASP A 218 7.05 5.09 8.63
C ASP A 218 7.29 5.68 10.02
N THR A 219 6.42 6.59 10.46
CA THR A 219 6.47 7.23 11.77
C THR A 219 6.40 6.20 12.90
N THR A 220 7.37 6.26 13.81
CA THR A 220 7.44 5.42 15.00
C THR A 220 7.14 6.23 16.26
N TRP A 221 6.82 5.56 17.37
CA TRP A 221 6.58 6.22 18.66
C TRP A 221 7.76 7.04 19.17
N SER A 222 8.99 6.65 18.80
CA SER A 222 10.22 7.37 19.15
C SER A 222 10.43 8.66 18.35
N ASP A 223 9.75 8.80 17.20
CA ASP A 223 9.83 10.02 16.39
C ASP A 223 8.95 11.14 16.96
N LEU A 224 7.97 10.78 17.81
CA LEU A 224 7.02 11.72 18.40
C LEU A 224 7.62 12.46 19.61
N PRO A 225 7.39 13.78 19.75
CA PRO A 225 7.79 14.50 20.94
C PRO A 225 7.11 13.92 22.19
N HIS A 226 7.90 13.67 23.23
CA HIS A 226 7.36 13.30 24.53
C HIS A 226 7.09 14.55 25.36
N VAL A 227 5.92 14.58 25.99
CA VAL A 227 5.50 15.69 26.85
C VAL A 227 5.00 15.12 28.17
N SER A 228 5.20 15.87 29.24
CA SER A 228 4.58 15.60 30.54
C SER A 228 3.43 16.57 30.76
N TYR A 229 2.44 16.20 31.59
CA TYR A 229 1.37 17.13 31.95
C TYR A 229 1.89 18.40 32.65
N GLU A 230 3.06 18.34 33.31
CA GLU A 230 3.72 19.53 33.88
C GLU A 230 4.03 20.60 32.83
N ASN A 231 4.29 20.20 31.58
CA ASN A 231 4.53 21.13 30.48
C ASN A 231 3.31 22.02 30.19
N LEU A 232 2.09 21.61 30.56
CA LEU A 232 0.88 22.43 30.43
C LEU A 232 0.94 23.71 31.26
N THR A 233 1.72 23.75 32.33
CA THR A 233 1.91 24.95 33.16
C THR A 233 2.58 26.10 32.41
N ARG A 234 3.19 25.83 31.25
CA ARG A 234 3.82 26.80 30.36
C ARG A 234 2.85 27.39 29.34
N VAL A 235 1.65 26.83 29.23
CA VAL A 235 0.64 27.26 28.25
C VAL A 235 -0.24 28.33 28.89
N SER A 236 -0.39 29.46 28.20
CA SER A 236 -1.42 30.44 28.53
C SER A 236 -2.67 30.14 27.70
N VAL A 237 -3.80 29.94 28.37
CA VAL A 237 -5.05 29.57 27.70
C VAL A 237 -5.84 30.85 27.43
N PRO A 238 -6.18 31.15 26.17
CA PRO A 238 -6.97 32.32 25.85
C PRO A 238 -8.41 32.17 26.35
N GLU A 239 -9.11 33.29 26.52
CA GLU A 239 -10.54 33.25 26.82
C GLU A 239 -11.34 32.57 25.69
N ALA A 240 -12.47 31.97 26.07
CA ALA A 240 -13.35 31.31 25.12
C ALA A 240 -13.82 32.30 24.05
N GLN A 241 -13.52 32.00 22.78
CA GLN A 241 -13.93 32.85 21.68
C GLN A 241 -15.41 32.62 21.36
N LYS A 242 -16.16 33.70 21.16
CA LYS A 242 -17.54 33.62 20.63
C LYS A 242 -17.48 33.36 19.13
N VAL A 243 -17.91 32.19 18.69
CA VAL A 243 -17.87 31.73 17.30
C VAL A 243 -19.27 31.32 16.84
N GLY A 244 -19.67 31.74 15.65
CA GLY A 244 -20.92 31.33 15.03
C GLY A 244 -20.96 29.84 14.69
N LYS A 245 -22.16 29.27 14.53
CA LYS A 245 -22.35 27.83 14.27
C LYS A 245 -21.64 27.33 13.00
N ASP A 246 -21.52 28.19 12.00
CA ASP A 246 -20.87 27.85 10.72
C ASP A 246 -19.47 28.44 10.58
N GLU A 247 -19.01 29.19 11.59
CA GLU A 247 -17.70 29.80 11.61
C GLU A 247 -16.64 28.83 12.13
N ILE A 248 -15.43 28.96 11.62
CA ILE A 248 -14.23 28.35 12.19
C ILE A 248 -13.17 29.43 12.33
N ILE A 249 -12.31 29.27 13.33
CA ILE A 249 -11.16 30.14 13.57
C ILE A 249 -9.93 29.42 13.04
N LEU A 250 -9.26 30.05 12.09
CA LEU A 250 -7.99 29.58 11.53
C LEU A 250 -6.80 30.13 12.34
N GLN A 251 -5.59 29.67 12.03
CA GLN A 251 -4.39 30.25 12.63
C GLN A 251 -4.29 31.75 12.28
N GLY A 252 -3.93 32.57 13.27
CA GLY A 252 -3.94 34.04 13.15
C GLY A 252 -5.32 34.67 13.37
N ASP A 253 -6.20 34.02 14.13
CA ASP A 253 -7.56 34.49 14.50
C ASP A 253 -8.46 34.86 13.32
N THR A 254 -8.18 34.28 12.14
CA THR A 254 -8.99 34.53 10.95
C THR A 254 -10.27 33.72 11.02
N ARG A 255 -11.40 34.42 11.04
CA ARG A 255 -12.73 33.80 11.12
C ARG A 255 -13.29 33.60 9.72
N ILE A 256 -13.65 32.36 9.40
CA ILE A 256 -14.29 32.04 8.13
C ILE A 256 -15.55 31.24 8.38
N SER A 257 -16.61 31.54 7.64
CA SER A 257 -17.77 30.65 7.56
C SER A 257 -17.53 29.66 6.42
N ILE A 258 -17.47 28.36 6.73
CA ILE A 258 -17.22 27.32 5.72
C ILE A 258 -18.31 27.35 4.65
N SER A 259 -19.58 27.44 5.05
CA SER A 259 -20.70 27.48 4.14
C SER A 259 -20.64 28.71 3.22
N ASN A 260 -20.23 29.87 3.75
CA ASN A 260 -20.01 31.05 2.91
C ASN A 260 -18.79 30.89 1.99
N LEU A 261 -17.70 30.29 2.48
CA LEU A 261 -16.48 30.07 1.69
C LEU A 261 -16.78 29.22 0.46
N VAL A 262 -17.43 28.07 0.64
CA VAL A 262 -17.70 27.12 -0.45
C VAL A 262 -18.88 27.53 -1.34
N SER A 263 -19.80 28.35 -0.85
CA SER A 263 -21.01 28.75 -1.61
C SER A 263 -20.86 30.07 -2.36
N ARG A 264 -19.83 30.88 -2.09
CA ARG A 264 -19.59 32.14 -2.80
C ARG A 264 -19.27 31.90 -4.27
N GLU A 265 -19.90 32.67 -5.15
CA GLU A 265 -19.60 32.65 -6.58
C GLU A 265 -18.26 33.34 -6.88
N THR A 266 -17.90 34.37 -6.11
CA THR A 266 -16.65 35.12 -6.23
C THR A 266 -15.64 34.74 -5.16
N ILE A 267 -14.36 34.64 -5.54
CA ILE A 267 -13.26 34.37 -4.62
C ILE A 267 -12.73 35.71 -4.09
N ASP A 268 -12.82 35.88 -2.77
CA ASP A 268 -12.15 36.94 -2.02
C ASP A 268 -10.63 36.67 -2.02
N GLU A 269 -9.86 37.50 -2.71
CA GLU A 269 -8.43 37.28 -2.96
C GLU A 269 -7.58 37.41 -1.71
N ASP A 270 -7.91 38.36 -0.84
CA ASP A 270 -7.14 38.59 0.39
C ASP A 270 -7.36 37.42 1.35
N LEU A 271 -8.60 36.97 1.49
CA LEU A 271 -8.92 35.80 2.28
C LEU A 271 -8.29 34.53 1.71
N MET A 272 -8.34 34.35 0.38
CA MET A 272 -7.72 33.21 -0.30
C MET A 272 -6.20 33.20 -0.06
N ARG A 273 -5.51 34.33 -0.23
CA ARG A 273 -4.07 34.44 0.04
C ARG A 273 -3.76 34.09 1.49
N GLN A 274 -4.54 34.60 2.43
CA GLN A 274 -4.36 34.30 3.85
C GLN A 274 -4.52 32.81 4.18
N ILE A 275 -5.51 32.14 3.58
CA ILE A 275 -5.70 30.69 3.74
C ILE A 275 -4.52 29.94 3.10
N MET A 276 -4.11 30.33 1.89
CA MET A 276 -3.07 29.62 1.11
C MET A 276 -1.64 29.80 1.64
N LEU A 277 -1.38 30.90 2.36
CA LEU A 277 -0.07 31.14 2.99
C LEU A 277 0.23 30.19 4.15
N ASN A 278 -0.79 29.51 4.69
CA ASN A 278 -0.65 28.60 5.81
C ASN A 278 -1.31 27.24 5.51
N GLU A 279 -0.48 26.22 5.29
CA GLU A 279 -0.90 24.85 5.03
C GLU A 279 -1.83 24.28 6.12
N ASP A 280 -1.63 24.65 7.39
CA ASP A 280 -2.49 24.19 8.49
C ASP A 280 -3.92 24.74 8.39
N ASN A 281 -4.09 25.93 7.79
CA ASN A 281 -5.40 26.53 7.56
C ASN A 281 -6.17 25.72 6.51
N ILE A 282 -5.52 25.35 5.41
CA ILE A 282 -6.13 24.51 4.37
C ILE A 282 -6.51 23.14 4.94
N LYS A 283 -5.60 22.49 5.69
CA LYS A 283 -5.88 21.19 6.32
C LYS A 283 -7.06 21.28 7.29
N THR A 284 -7.14 22.36 8.06
CA THR A 284 -8.27 22.60 8.98
C THR A 284 -9.59 22.78 8.23
N ILE A 285 -9.60 23.51 7.11
CA ILE A 285 -10.77 23.68 6.24
C ILE A 285 -11.18 22.35 5.60
N ALA A 286 -10.22 21.61 5.04
CA ALA A 286 -10.44 20.31 4.41
C ALA A 286 -11.05 19.30 5.39
N LEU A 287 -10.45 19.18 6.57
CA LEU A 287 -10.94 18.29 7.61
C LEU A 287 -12.33 18.70 8.10
N THR A 288 -12.58 20.00 8.30
CA THR A 288 -13.90 20.52 8.71
C THR A 288 -14.96 20.25 7.64
N ALA A 289 -14.66 20.53 6.37
CA ALA A 289 -15.58 20.29 5.26
C ALA A 289 -15.92 18.81 5.15
N LYS A 290 -14.92 17.92 5.28
CA LYS A 290 -15.13 16.46 5.30
C LYS A 290 -16.08 16.04 6.42
N LEU A 291 -15.85 16.51 7.65
CA LEU A 291 -16.70 16.18 8.80
C LEU A 291 -18.13 16.71 8.66
N ARG A 292 -18.31 17.81 7.93
CA ARG A 292 -19.64 18.37 7.60
C ARG A 292 -20.30 17.71 6.39
N GLY A 293 -19.60 16.82 5.68
CA GLY A 293 -20.09 16.24 4.42
C GLY A 293 -20.14 17.25 3.28
N GLU A 294 -19.26 18.25 3.30
CA GLU A 294 -19.15 19.31 2.29
C GLU A 294 -17.87 19.19 1.43
N SER A 295 -17.20 18.03 1.44
CA SER A 295 -15.98 17.75 0.66
C SER A 295 -16.12 18.18 -0.81
N ASP A 296 -17.23 17.79 -1.46
CA ASP A 296 -17.50 18.11 -2.87
C ASP A 296 -17.58 19.60 -3.15
N LYS A 297 -18.13 20.37 -2.20
CA LYS A 297 -18.27 21.82 -2.35
C LYS A 297 -16.91 22.50 -2.19
N LEU A 298 -16.10 22.00 -1.24
CA LEU A 298 -14.74 22.49 -1.04
C LEU A 298 -13.85 22.17 -2.26
N ALA A 299 -13.91 20.96 -2.80
CA ALA A 299 -13.17 20.59 -4.02
C ALA A 299 -13.49 21.53 -5.18
N LYS A 300 -14.79 21.78 -5.44
CA LYS A 300 -15.21 22.77 -6.45
C LYS A 300 -14.74 24.19 -6.18
N TRP A 301 -14.57 24.56 -4.91
CA TRP A 301 -14.02 25.86 -4.54
C TRP A 301 -12.51 25.92 -4.79
N LEU A 302 -11.77 24.85 -4.45
CA LEU A 302 -10.33 24.72 -4.71
C LEU A 302 -10.03 24.74 -6.21
N ASP A 303 -10.83 24.05 -7.03
CA ASP A 303 -10.75 24.11 -8.50
C ASP A 303 -10.84 25.56 -9.03
N LYS A 304 -11.79 26.35 -8.48
CA LYS A 304 -11.95 27.76 -8.86
C LYS A 304 -10.75 28.59 -8.44
N VAL A 305 -10.17 28.29 -7.28
CA VAL A 305 -8.96 28.95 -6.76
C VAL A 305 -7.76 28.63 -7.65
N ASP A 306 -7.51 27.37 -8.00
CA ASP A 306 -6.41 26.98 -8.89
C ASP A 306 -6.57 27.61 -10.29
N ALA A 307 -7.79 27.61 -10.84
CA ALA A 307 -8.10 28.27 -12.12
C ALA A 307 -7.91 29.79 -12.08
N LYS A 308 -8.03 30.43 -10.91
CA LYS A 308 -7.76 31.86 -10.74
C LYS A 308 -6.25 32.12 -10.63
N ILE A 309 -5.54 31.37 -9.79
CA ILE A 309 -4.07 31.44 -9.66
C ILE A 309 -3.38 31.19 -11.00
N GLY A 310 -3.86 30.23 -11.79
CA GLY A 310 -3.33 29.95 -13.13
C GLY A 310 -3.51 31.11 -14.12
N ARG A 311 -4.58 31.92 -13.99
CA ARG A 311 -4.79 33.12 -14.80
C ARG A 311 -3.87 34.27 -14.39
N ASP A 312 -3.68 34.46 -13.09
CA ASP A 312 -2.83 35.54 -12.57
C ASP A 312 -1.33 35.24 -12.77
N SER A 313 -0.92 33.97 -12.68
CA SER A 313 0.47 33.54 -12.92
C SER A 313 0.92 33.65 -14.38
N MET A 314 0.01 33.82 -15.34
CA MET A 314 0.42 34.17 -16.72
C MET A 314 0.90 35.62 -16.84
N ASN A 315 0.74 36.44 -15.79
CA ASN A 315 1.22 37.81 -15.75
C ASN A 315 2.44 38.02 -14.82
N GLU A 316 2.73 37.15 -13.86
CA GLU A 316 3.92 37.25 -12.97
C GLU A 316 4.49 35.87 -12.53
N ASP A 317 5.83 35.78 -12.40
CA ASP A 317 6.67 34.57 -12.35
C ASP A 317 6.71 33.81 -10.99
N THR A 318 5.69 33.95 -10.13
CA THR A 318 5.70 33.40 -8.75
C THR A 318 4.70 32.26 -8.44
N GLY A 319 3.97 31.74 -9.43
CA GLY A 319 2.78 30.89 -9.21
C GLY A 319 2.98 29.40 -8.84
N HIS A 320 4.20 28.85 -8.82
CA HIS A 320 4.38 27.39 -8.78
C HIS A 320 4.12 26.69 -7.43
N LYS A 321 4.25 27.36 -6.29
CA LYS A 321 4.08 26.71 -4.97
C LYS A 321 2.62 26.53 -4.54
N GLY A 322 1.73 27.46 -4.88
CA GLY A 322 0.32 27.42 -4.48
C GLY A 322 -0.47 26.28 -5.15
N SER A 323 -0.23 26.05 -6.44
CA SER A 323 -0.94 25.01 -7.20
C SER A 323 -0.59 23.58 -6.75
N GLN A 324 0.63 23.33 -6.25
CA GLN A 324 1.00 22.00 -5.74
C GLN A 324 0.29 21.69 -4.40
N LEU A 325 0.23 22.66 -3.49
CA LEU A 325 -0.44 22.52 -2.19
C LEU A 325 -1.93 22.20 -2.35
N LEU A 326 -2.58 22.80 -3.35
CA LEU A 326 -3.99 22.54 -3.68
C LEU A 326 -4.20 21.09 -4.16
N LYS A 327 -3.32 20.60 -5.06
CA LYS A 327 -3.39 19.22 -5.58
C LYS A 327 -3.15 18.17 -4.51
N ASP A 328 -2.22 18.45 -3.59
CA ASP A 328 -1.94 17.55 -2.46
C ASP A 328 -3.13 17.50 -1.50
N THR A 329 -3.79 18.64 -1.25
CA THR A 329 -5.01 18.72 -0.42
C THR A 329 -6.19 18.00 -1.07
N GLU A 330 -6.41 18.16 -2.37
CA GLU A 330 -7.47 17.44 -3.10
C GLU A 330 -7.26 15.93 -3.05
N ALA A 331 -6.02 15.47 -3.23
CA ALA A 331 -5.67 14.05 -3.13
C ALA A 331 -5.91 13.51 -1.70
N GLU A 332 -5.62 14.30 -0.66
CA GLU A 332 -5.86 13.95 0.73
C GLU A 332 -7.38 13.87 1.04
N ILE A 333 -8.18 14.81 0.54
CA ILE A 333 -9.66 14.80 0.69
C ILE A 333 -10.24 13.53 0.06
N VAL A 334 -9.80 13.16 -1.15
CA VAL A 334 -10.28 11.96 -1.87
C VAL A 334 -9.81 10.67 -1.18
N GLY A 335 -8.57 10.63 -0.68
CA GLY A 335 -8.02 9.45 0.01
C GLY A 335 -8.70 9.15 1.35
N LEU A 336 -9.17 10.19 2.02
CA LEU A 336 -9.78 10.13 3.34
C LEU A 336 -11.24 9.61 3.34
N GLU A 337 -11.93 9.56 2.20
CA GLU A 337 -13.29 9.01 2.09
C GLU A 337 -13.33 7.48 1.97
N GLY A 338 -12.20 6.83 1.65
CA GLY A 338 -12.10 5.39 1.46
C GLY A 338 -11.71 4.55 2.69
N SER A 339 -11.39 5.15 3.85
CA SER A 339 -10.64 4.46 4.91
C SER A 339 -11.38 4.05 6.19
N HIS A 340 -12.68 4.37 6.40
CA HIS A 340 -13.32 4.18 7.72
C HIS A 340 -14.73 3.55 7.75
N THR A 341 -14.98 2.52 6.94
CA THR A 341 -16.20 1.70 7.07
C THR A 341 -15.90 0.21 7.28
N SER A 342 -15.24 -0.16 8.38
CA SER A 342 -15.44 -1.45 9.08
C SER A 342 -14.70 -1.47 10.42
N SER A 343 -15.41 -1.49 11.56
CA SER A 343 -14.85 -1.95 12.84
C SER A 343 -15.94 -2.49 13.78
N GLY A 344 -15.56 -3.50 14.57
CA GLY A 344 -16.24 -3.88 15.80
C GLY A 344 -16.31 -5.39 16.06
N ALA A 345 -15.24 -5.99 16.62
CA ALA A 345 -15.21 -6.82 17.84
C ALA A 345 -14.14 -7.93 17.81
N ASN A 346 -13.17 -7.86 18.73
CA ASN A 346 -12.27 -8.97 19.10
C ASN A 346 -12.43 -9.28 20.59
N THR A 347 -12.50 -10.58 20.88
CA THR A 347 -12.32 -11.20 22.21
C THR A 347 -10.87 -11.67 22.31
N ALA A 348 -10.22 -11.41 23.44
CA ALA A 348 -8.82 -11.77 23.69
C ALA A 348 -8.62 -13.28 23.89
N MET A 349 -7.60 -13.88 23.24
CA MET A 349 -6.84 -15.03 23.76
C MET A 349 -5.51 -15.24 23.01
N GLU A 350 -4.56 -15.78 23.77
CA GLU A 350 -3.13 -16.05 23.55
C GLU A 350 -2.62 -16.51 22.17
N TYR A 351 -1.36 -16.13 21.94
CA TYR A 351 -0.48 -16.43 20.81
C TYR A 351 -0.18 -17.93 20.62
N ASP A 352 -0.28 -18.42 19.38
CA ASP A 352 0.75 -19.26 18.74
C ASP A 352 0.54 -19.46 17.21
N ALA A 353 1.58 -19.94 16.52
CA ALA A 353 1.71 -20.36 15.09
C ALA A 353 2.23 -19.29 14.11
N GLN A 354 3.39 -19.40 13.42
CA GLN A 354 4.06 -20.51 12.72
C GLN A 354 3.13 -21.37 11.84
N HIS A 355 3.07 -21.11 10.52
CA HIS A 355 2.79 -22.01 9.35
C HIS A 355 2.40 -21.10 8.16
N ALA A 356 2.64 -21.31 6.86
CA ALA A 356 3.18 -22.35 5.97
C ALA A 356 3.91 -21.63 4.80
N TYR A 357 4.93 -22.19 4.13
CA TYR A 357 4.78 -23.05 2.95
C TYR A 357 5.82 -24.17 2.98
N ALA A 358 5.38 -25.41 2.72
CA ALA A 358 6.25 -26.50 2.27
C ALA A 358 5.39 -27.57 1.57
N LEU A 359 5.71 -27.86 0.31
CA LEU A 359 5.44 -29.16 -0.30
C LEU A 359 6.47 -30.14 0.27
N LYS A 360 6.02 -31.19 0.98
CA LYS A 360 6.88 -32.32 1.36
C LYS A 360 6.63 -33.50 0.43
N PRO A 361 7.68 -34.13 -0.13
CA PRO A 361 7.59 -35.49 -0.65
C PRO A 361 7.72 -36.50 0.51
N SER A 362 6.90 -37.54 0.45
CA SER A 362 6.87 -38.68 1.37
C SER A 362 8.17 -39.50 1.29
N SER A 363 8.75 -39.82 2.44
CA SER A 363 9.82 -40.81 2.58
C SER A 363 9.48 -41.78 3.70
N ILE A 364 9.37 -43.05 3.33
CA ILE A 364 9.34 -44.20 4.22
C ILE A 364 10.77 -44.40 4.74
N HIS A 365 10.98 -44.44 6.06
CA HIS A 365 11.89 -45.42 6.69
C HIS A 365 11.70 -45.53 8.20
N LYS A 366 11.71 -46.79 8.64
CA LYS A 366 11.73 -47.31 10.01
C LYS A 366 12.97 -46.87 10.79
N GLY A 367 12.85 -46.79 12.12
CA GLY A 367 13.98 -46.79 13.04
C GLY A 367 13.59 -46.54 14.49
N HIS A 368 13.38 -47.61 15.26
CA HIS A 368 13.13 -47.62 16.70
C HIS A 368 14.35 -47.17 17.53
N SER A 369 14.13 -46.53 18.69
CA SER A 369 14.90 -46.79 19.92
C SER A 369 14.10 -46.43 21.20
N PHE A 370 13.70 -47.49 21.91
CA PHE A 370 13.50 -47.71 23.36
C PHE A 370 12.87 -46.67 24.33
N PRO A 371 11.85 -47.10 25.12
CA PRO A 371 11.41 -46.47 26.37
C PRO A 371 12.05 -47.14 27.61
N PRO A 372 11.93 -46.56 28.83
CA PRO A 372 12.43 -47.18 30.05
C PRO A 372 11.48 -48.27 30.59
N ALA A 373 12.06 -49.22 31.29
CA ALA A 373 11.43 -50.43 31.83
C ALA A 373 10.36 -50.16 32.92
N PRO A 374 9.29 -50.99 32.99
CA PRO A 374 8.44 -51.13 34.16
C PRO A 374 8.83 -52.37 35.01
N PRO A 375 8.40 -52.44 36.28
CA PRO A 375 8.69 -53.60 37.12
C PRO A 375 7.66 -54.73 36.94
N THR A 376 8.21 -55.90 36.60
CA THR A 376 8.00 -57.23 37.21
C THR A 376 6.62 -57.91 37.30
N LEU A 377 6.68 -59.23 36.96
CA LEU A 377 5.87 -60.38 37.39
C LEU A 377 4.47 -60.47 36.75
N SER A 378 4.01 -61.59 36.19
CA SER A 378 4.45 -62.99 36.24
C SER A 378 3.77 -63.83 35.14
N SER A 379 4.43 -64.95 34.82
CA SER A 379 3.88 -66.27 34.49
C SER A 379 3.12 -66.53 33.17
N ALA A 380 3.82 -67.28 32.31
CA ALA A 380 3.50 -68.68 31.95
C ALA A 380 2.94 -69.01 30.54
N ASN A 381 3.67 -69.96 29.95
CA ASN A 381 3.32 -70.98 28.94
C ASN A 381 3.38 -70.57 27.45
N SER A 382 4.37 -71.09 26.71
CA SER A 382 4.39 -72.41 25.99
C SER A 382 3.63 -72.26 24.67
N GLU A 383 4.11 -72.58 23.47
CA GLU A 383 5.10 -73.58 23.05
C GLU A 383 5.24 -73.53 21.50
N VAL A 384 6.23 -74.25 20.96
CA VAL A 384 6.22 -74.93 19.63
C VAL A 384 6.82 -74.22 18.38
N LEU A 385 8.08 -74.62 18.13
CA LEU A 385 8.67 -75.24 16.90
C LEU A 385 8.90 -74.38 15.63
N GLN A 386 10.18 -74.14 15.28
CA GLN A 386 11.02 -74.87 14.28
C GLN A 386 10.75 -74.39 12.84
N ALA A 387 11.67 -74.28 11.86
CA ALA A 387 13.00 -74.82 11.61
C ALA A 387 13.51 -74.02 10.36
N VAL A 388 14.76 -73.55 10.26
CA VAL A 388 15.91 -74.23 9.61
C VAL A 388 16.32 -73.62 8.26
N ARG A 389 17.60 -73.18 8.24
CA ARG A 389 18.61 -73.16 7.13
C ARG A 389 18.37 -72.19 5.95
N THR A 390 19.37 -71.54 5.35
CA THR A 390 20.85 -71.58 5.35
C THR A 390 21.32 -70.30 4.62
N SER A 391 22.35 -69.58 5.06
CA SER A 391 23.74 -69.60 4.52
C SER A 391 23.81 -69.52 2.99
N SER A 392 24.61 -68.70 2.28
CA SER A 392 25.95 -68.11 2.48
C SER A 392 26.26 -67.32 1.18
N LEU A 393 26.82 -66.11 1.20
CA LEU A 393 28.26 -65.79 1.16
C LEU A 393 28.91 -65.75 -0.25
N VAL A 394 29.55 -64.60 -0.52
CA VAL A 394 30.83 -64.34 -1.23
C VAL A 394 30.88 -64.15 -2.77
N MET A 395 31.52 -63.02 -3.13
CA MET A 395 32.37 -62.59 -4.27
C MET A 395 32.39 -63.42 -5.58
N ARG A 396 32.71 -62.92 -6.79
CA ARG A 396 33.82 -62.04 -7.22
C ARG A 396 33.74 -61.84 -8.77
N THR A 397 34.16 -60.66 -9.27
CA THR A 397 34.98 -60.40 -10.49
C THR A 397 34.63 -60.87 -11.93
N MET A 398 34.75 -59.87 -12.85
CA MET A 398 35.52 -59.82 -14.12
C MET A 398 34.89 -60.21 -15.49
N SER A 399 35.00 -59.23 -16.41
CA SER A 399 35.45 -59.33 -17.83
C SER A 399 34.48 -59.47 -19.03
N ARG A 400 34.44 -58.36 -19.82
CA ARG A 400 34.68 -58.16 -21.28
C ARG A 400 34.03 -58.99 -22.42
N SER A 401 33.80 -58.22 -23.51
CA SER A 401 33.73 -58.51 -24.98
C SER A 401 32.30 -58.75 -25.55
N SER A 402 31.92 -58.32 -26.77
CA SER A 402 32.56 -57.66 -27.94
C SER A 402 31.47 -57.14 -28.94
N CYS A 403 31.87 -56.26 -29.87
CA CYS A 403 31.14 -55.46 -30.90
C CYS A 403 30.37 -56.27 -32.00
N PRO A 404 29.89 -55.71 -33.17
CA PRO A 404 29.75 -54.31 -33.68
C PRO A 404 28.41 -54.02 -34.43
N VAL A 405 28.23 -52.81 -35.02
CA VAL A 405 27.83 -52.55 -36.44
C VAL A 405 27.35 -51.09 -36.68
N GLU A 406 28.13 -50.40 -37.53
CA GLU A 406 27.86 -49.40 -38.59
C GLU A 406 26.97 -48.15 -38.41
N ALA A 407 27.55 -47.04 -38.88
CA ALA A 407 26.94 -45.75 -39.17
C ALA A 407 26.61 -45.61 -40.67
N PRO A 408 25.75 -44.65 -41.05
CA PRO A 408 26.05 -43.88 -42.24
C PRO A 408 25.96 -42.36 -42.04
N SER A 409 26.82 -41.70 -42.80
CA SER A 409 26.99 -40.26 -43.00
C SER A 409 26.07 -39.69 -44.09
N ILE A 410 26.06 -38.35 -44.17
CA ILE A 410 25.78 -37.46 -45.32
C ILE A 410 24.43 -36.74 -45.30
N GLY A 411 24.48 -35.41 -45.49
CA GLY A 411 23.60 -34.77 -46.47
C GLY A 411 22.91 -33.46 -46.05
N SER A 412 23.53 -32.34 -46.39
CA SER A 412 22.86 -31.03 -46.51
C SER A 412 21.70 -31.07 -47.53
N SER A 413 20.60 -30.36 -47.28
CA SER A 413 19.85 -29.70 -48.36
C SER A 413 18.81 -28.67 -47.87
N LYS A 414 18.86 -27.51 -48.51
CA LYS A 414 17.80 -26.50 -48.66
C LYS A 414 16.52 -27.15 -49.21
N PHE A 415 15.33 -26.65 -48.89
CA PHE A 415 14.24 -26.59 -49.87
C PHE A 415 13.29 -25.39 -49.66
N LYS A 416 12.81 -24.90 -50.80
CA LYS A 416 11.95 -23.75 -51.10
C LYS A 416 10.65 -24.30 -51.74
N TYR A 417 9.69 -23.41 -52.04
CA TYR A 417 8.41 -23.52 -52.80
C TYR A 417 7.14 -23.56 -51.92
N LEU A 418 6.13 -22.67 -52.02
CA LEU A 418 5.32 -22.03 -53.10
C LEU A 418 4.36 -22.96 -53.87
N TYR A 419 3.05 -22.68 -53.74
CA TYR A 419 1.89 -22.69 -54.69
C TYR A 419 0.61 -22.79 -53.83
N SER A 420 -0.42 -21.92 -53.83
CA SER A 420 -1.26 -21.25 -54.85
C SER A 420 -2.31 -22.11 -55.56
N ALA A 421 -3.58 -21.76 -55.25
CA ALA A 421 -4.83 -21.81 -56.03
C ALA A 421 -5.51 -23.16 -56.39
N LYS A 422 -6.80 -23.29 -56.04
CA LYS A 422 -7.93 -23.17 -56.99
C LYS A 422 -9.33 -23.26 -56.33
N SER A 423 -10.30 -22.77 -57.10
CA SER A 423 -11.68 -22.37 -56.83
C SER A 423 -12.75 -23.42 -57.19
N SER A 424 -14.01 -23.07 -56.87
CA SER A 424 -15.30 -23.36 -57.54
C SER A 424 -16.17 -24.53 -57.06
N GLY A 425 -17.49 -24.24 -56.96
CA GLY A 425 -18.60 -25.17 -56.75
C GLY A 425 -19.90 -24.48 -56.33
N GLU A 426 -20.85 -24.33 -57.25
CA GLU A 426 -22.15 -23.62 -57.19
C GLU A 426 -23.35 -24.46 -56.68
N SER A 427 -24.52 -23.77 -56.55
CA SER A 427 -25.95 -24.20 -56.52
C SER A 427 -26.57 -24.43 -55.13
N SER A 428 -27.81 -24.04 -54.76
CA SER A 428 -29.02 -23.52 -55.46
C SER A 428 -30.04 -22.89 -54.46
N LEU A 429 -31.01 -22.10 -54.98
CA LEU A 429 -32.13 -21.29 -54.41
C LEU A 429 -33.32 -22.13 -53.79
N PRO A 430 -34.49 -21.59 -53.29
CA PRO A 430 -35.09 -20.22 -53.41
C PRO A 430 -35.86 -19.59 -52.19
N HIS A 431 -36.18 -18.28 -52.36
CA HIS A 431 -37.30 -17.39 -51.90
C HIS A 431 -38.08 -17.64 -50.57
N ARG A 432 -38.51 -16.65 -49.76
CA ARG A 432 -39.32 -15.43 -50.06
C ARG A 432 -39.48 -14.56 -48.78
N GLY A 433 -39.57 -13.22 -48.90
CA GLY A 433 -40.31 -12.33 -47.95
C GLY A 433 -39.55 -11.18 -47.25
N HIS A 434 -39.81 -9.94 -47.69
CA HIS A 434 -39.39 -8.61 -47.14
C HIS A 434 -40.52 -8.01 -46.23
N PRO A 435 -40.40 -6.80 -45.61
CA PRO A 435 -39.23 -6.02 -45.13
C PRO A 435 -39.46 -5.36 -43.72
N LEU A 436 -38.49 -4.51 -43.32
CA LEU A 436 -38.51 -3.43 -42.30
C LEU A 436 -37.86 -3.76 -40.94
N GLN A 437 -36.58 -3.39 -40.80
CA GLN A 437 -36.06 -2.75 -39.59
C GLN A 437 -34.66 -2.16 -39.84
N GLY A 438 -34.51 -0.86 -39.56
CA GLY A 438 -33.20 -0.23 -39.41
C GLY A 438 -32.52 -0.74 -38.15
N LYS A 439 -31.33 -1.33 -38.29
CA LYS A 439 -30.41 -1.61 -37.20
C LYS A 439 -28.97 -1.31 -37.63
N ILE A 440 -28.36 -0.45 -36.82
CA ILE A 440 -26.94 -0.15 -36.75
C ILE A 440 -26.18 -1.45 -36.48
N ARG A 441 -25.20 -1.77 -37.34
CA ARG A 441 -24.26 -2.90 -37.15
C ARG A 441 -23.08 -2.48 -36.28
N PRO A 442 -22.58 -3.33 -35.37
CA PRO A 442 -21.23 -3.22 -34.84
C PRO A 442 -20.21 -3.80 -35.84
N ALA A 443 -19.07 -3.12 -35.99
CA ALA A 443 -18.02 -3.46 -36.94
C ALA A 443 -17.23 -4.71 -36.50
N SER A 444 -17.05 -5.64 -37.44
CA SER A 444 -16.22 -6.84 -37.27
C SER A 444 -14.74 -6.53 -37.47
N TRP A 445 -13.89 -7.06 -36.60
CA TRP A 445 -12.43 -6.95 -36.71
C TRP A 445 -11.88 -8.07 -37.61
N LYS A 446 -11.52 -7.74 -38.85
CA LYS A 446 -10.60 -8.52 -39.68
C LYS A 446 -9.69 -7.58 -40.49
N ASN A 447 -8.38 -7.87 -40.43
CA ASN A 447 -7.28 -7.43 -41.30
C ASN A 447 -6.99 -5.92 -41.37
N ILE A 448 -6.07 -5.46 -40.53
CA ILE A 448 -5.27 -4.25 -40.81
C ILE A 448 -3.89 -4.72 -41.30
N GLN A 449 -3.65 -4.57 -42.60
CA GLN A 449 -2.30 -4.55 -43.16
C GLN A 449 -1.58 -3.28 -42.67
N LEU A 450 -0.38 -3.44 -42.11
CA LEU A 450 0.51 -2.34 -41.75
C LEU A 450 0.92 -1.56 -43.01
N PRO A 451 0.87 -0.21 -43.02
CA PRO A 451 1.44 0.57 -44.10
C PRO A 451 2.98 0.60 -44.01
N LEU A 452 3.62 0.41 -45.16
CA LEU A 452 5.04 0.69 -45.38
C LEU A 452 5.33 2.17 -45.06
N ILE A 453 6.31 2.39 -44.19
CA ILE A 453 6.79 3.71 -43.77
C ILE A 453 7.57 4.36 -44.94
N PRO A 454 7.32 5.63 -45.31
CA PRO A 454 8.15 6.35 -46.26
C PRO A 454 9.47 6.76 -45.62
N SER A 455 10.56 6.57 -46.35
CA SER A 455 11.90 7.07 -46.05
C SER A 455 11.93 8.60 -46.03
N PHE A 456 11.99 9.19 -44.84
CA PHE A 456 12.26 10.63 -44.68
C PHE A 456 13.76 10.90 -44.61
N SER A 457 14.25 11.57 -45.65
CA SER A 457 15.55 12.24 -45.71
C SER A 457 15.64 13.32 -44.62
N ARG A 458 16.62 13.20 -43.72
CA ARG A 458 16.92 14.19 -42.68
C ARG A 458 18.09 15.07 -43.11
N ASN A 459 17.77 16.31 -43.47
CA ASN A 459 18.75 17.38 -43.60
C ASN A 459 19.49 17.60 -42.27
N LYS A 460 20.81 17.43 -42.29
CA LYS A 460 21.72 17.71 -41.18
C LYS A 460 22.04 19.20 -41.15
N LYS A 461 21.69 19.89 -40.06
CA LYS A 461 22.45 21.07 -39.60
C LYS A 461 23.23 20.65 -38.35
N LYS A 462 24.56 20.64 -38.46
CA LYS A 462 25.52 20.39 -37.36
C LYS A 462 25.60 21.64 -36.46
N PRO A 463 25.71 21.51 -35.14
CA PRO A 463 26.39 22.49 -34.32
C PRO A 463 27.91 22.25 -34.37
N GLN A 464 28.66 23.33 -34.55
CA GLN A 464 30.11 23.40 -34.65
C GLN A 464 30.68 23.41 -33.22
N TRP A 465 31.51 22.41 -32.88
CA TRP A 465 32.31 22.40 -31.65
C TRP A 465 33.76 22.67 -32.03
N HIS A 466 34.41 23.55 -31.26
CA HIS A 466 35.80 23.93 -31.43
C HIS A 466 36.74 22.77 -31.05
N ASP A 467 37.62 22.40 -31.99
CA ASP A 467 38.73 21.49 -31.80
C ASP A 467 39.86 22.17 -31.01
N HIS A 468 40.37 21.52 -29.97
CA HIS A 468 41.72 21.75 -29.42
C HIS A 468 42.63 20.58 -29.83
N PRO A 469 43.93 20.83 -30.10
CA PRO A 469 44.78 19.87 -30.80
C PRO A 469 45.26 18.75 -29.88
N ALA A 470 45.29 17.55 -30.45
CA ALA A 470 45.85 16.35 -29.86
C ALA A 470 47.39 16.43 -29.86
N GLU A 471 47.99 16.43 -28.67
CA GLU A 471 49.39 16.04 -28.51
C GLU A 471 49.47 14.52 -28.40
N SER A 472 50.12 13.93 -29.39
CA SER A 472 50.48 12.52 -29.46
C SER A 472 51.63 12.22 -28.50
N ASN A 473 51.40 11.38 -27.50
CA ASN A 473 52.45 10.61 -26.85
C ASN A 473 51.98 9.15 -26.73
N ASN A 474 52.39 8.36 -27.72
CA ASN A 474 52.45 6.91 -27.64
C ASN A 474 53.68 6.54 -26.82
N ILE A 475 53.49 5.90 -25.66
CA ILE A 475 54.34 4.91 -24.96
C ILE A 475 53.66 4.66 -23.59
N TYR A 476 53.47 3.39 -23.19
CA TYR A 476 52.66 2.84 -22.07
C TYR A 476 51.16 2.61 -22.37
N GLN A 477 50.82 1.55 -23.11
CA GLN A 477 49.42 1.28 -23.48
C GLN A 477 48.83 -0.08 -23.07
N ASP A 478 49.53 -0.91 -22.28
CA ASP A 478 48.99 -2.23 -21.91
C ASP A 478 48.35 -2.28 -20.49
N ASP A 479 48.81 -1.45 -19.54
CA ASP A 479 48.25 -1.44 -18.17
C ASP A 479 46.93 -0.63 -18.02
N ASN A 480 46.48 0.07 -19.07
CA ASN A 480 45.33 0.98 -19.01
C ASN A 480 43.97 0.32 -19.32
N LEU A 481 43.93 -0.97 -19.62
CA LEU A 481 42.71 -1.70 -19.99
C LEU A 481 41.99 -2.34 -18.81
N ASN A 482 42.61 -2.42 -17.62
CA ASN A 482 42.01 -3.02 -16.44
C ASN A 482 41.43 -1.97 -15.49
N LEU A 483 40.30 -2.30 -14.89
CA LEU A 483 39.78 -1.55 -13.74
C LEU A 483 40.56 -1.92 -12.47
N ALA A 484 40.52 -1.07 -11.45
CA ALA A 484 41.15 -1.32 -10.16
C ALA A 484 40.51 -2.50 -9.43
N ILE A 485 39.23 -2.76 -9.67
CA ILE A 485 38.54 -3.97 -9.24
C ILE A 485 38.95 -5.14 -10.15
N THR A 486 39.59 -6.15 -9.56
CA THR A 486 40.20 -7.28 -10.27
C THR A 486 39.19 -8.07 -11.11
N GLY A 487 39.59 -8.42 -12.34
CA GLY A 487 38.79 -9.25 -13.25
C GLY A 487 37.87 -8.46 -14.19
N PHE A 488 37.74 -7.14 -13.99
CA PHE A 488 36.96 -6.28 -14.88
C PHE A 488 37.84 -5.53 -15.88
N LEU A 489 37.42 -5.56 -17.13
CA LEU A 489 37.99 -4.81 -18.25
C LEU A 489 37.29 -3.46 -18.39
N LYS A 490 38.09 -2.42 -18.57
CA LYS A 490 37.62 -1.06 -18.82
C LYS A 490 37.07 -0.96 -20.26
N PRO A 491 35.78 -0.62 -20.44
CA PRO A 491 35.22 -0.50 -21.78
C PRO A 491 35.78 0.69 -22.55
N ILE A 492 36.06 0.48 -23.84
CA ILE A 492 36.50 1.53 -24.77
C ILE A 492 35.35 2.49 -25.11
N GLU A 493 34.13 1.96 -25.22
CA GLU A 493 32.95 2.76 -25.60
C GLU A 493 32.27 3.39 -24.39
N ALA A 494 31.85 4.65 -24.51
CA ALA A 494 31.20 5.39 -23.43
C ALA A 494 29.83 4.80 -23.03
N LYS A 495 29.14 4.12 -23.96
CA LYS A 495 27.83 3.50 -23.70
C LYS A 495 27.93 2.27 -22.79
N ASP A 496 29.11 1.67 -22.70
CA ASP A 496 29.35 0.42 -21.99
C ASP A 496 29.79 0.67 -20.54
N GLN A 497 29.76 1.92 -20.06
CA GLN A 497 30.15 2.27 -18.70
C GLN A 497 29.36 3.48 -18.18
N TYR A 498 29.10 3.52 -16.87
CA TYR A 498 28.46 4.65 -16.22
C TYR A 498 29.50 5.60 -15.62
N PHE A 499 29.43 6.88 -16.00
CA PHE A 499 30.33 7.92 -15.54
C PHE A 499 29.63 8.94 -14.65
N LEU A 500 30.28 9.30 -13.54
CA LEU A 500 29.88 10.39 -12.66
C LEU A 500 31.15 11.01 -12.05
N ASP A 501 31.01 12.17 -11.41
CA ASP A 501 32.04 12.70 -10.53
C ASP A 501 32.02 11.92 -9.21
N CYS A 502 33.18 11.44 -8.79
CA CYS A 502 33.26 10.60 -7.59
C CYS A 502 33.04 11.44 -6.33
N PRO A 503 32.00 11.16 -5.51
CA PRO A 503 31.75 11.93 -4.30
C PRO A 503 32.84 11.72 -3.23
N LYS A 504 33.66 10.67 -3.35
CA LYS A 504 34.71 10.34 -2.37
C LYS A 504 36.04 11.02 -2.65
N CYS A 505 36.51 11.02 -3.89
CA CYS A 505 37.83 11.56 -4.26
C CYS A 505 37.78 12.78 -5.19
N GLY A 506 36.59 13.22 -5.61
CA GLY A 506 36.41 14.36 -6.51
C GLY A 506 36.85 14.11 -7.95
N LYS A 507 37.30 12.90 -8.31
CA LYS A 507 37.70 12.57 -9.69
C LYS A 507 36.50 12.72 -10.61
N THR A 508 36.63 13.58 -11.61
CA THR A 508 35.56 13.86 -12.57
C THR A 508 35.43 12.74 -13.60
N ARG A 509 34.19 12.49 -14.05
CA ARG A 509 33.84 11.49 -15.08
C ARG A 509 34.55 10.14 -14.89
N ALA A 510 34.56 9.66 -13.65
CA ALA A 510 35.17 8.38 -13.33
C ALA A 510 34.18 7.23 -13.59
N ALA A 511 34.68 6.06 -13.97
CA ALA A 511 33.86 4.86 -14.02
C ALA A 511 33.40 4.52 -12.60
N MET A 512 32.09 4.42 -12.43
CA MET A 512 31.47 4.25 -11.11
C MET A 512 31.30 2.77 -10.76
N ALA A 513 31.18 2.47 -9.47
CA ALA A 513 30.98 1.14 -8.94
C ALA A 513 29.96 1.16 -7.79
N LEU A 514 29.07 0.16 -7.78
CA LEU A 514 28.19 -0.12 -6.65
C LEU A 514 29.01 -0.82 -5.56
N LEU A 515 28.87 -0.35 -4.32
CA LEU A 515 29.42 -1.03 -3.16
C LEU A 515 28.44 -2.09 -2.69
N LEU A 516 28.91 -3.32 -2.55
CA LEU A 516 28.10 -4.45 -2.12
C LEU A 516 28.48 -4.86 -0.69
N ARG A 517 27.51 -4.80 0.22
CA ARG A 517 27.67 -5.11 1.64
C ARG A 517 27.33 -6.57 1.93
N ALA A 518 27.89 -7.08 3.04
CA ALA A 518 27.55 -8.40 3.54
C ALA A 518 26.05 -8.49 3.89
N PRO A 519 25.37 -9.62 3.61
CA PRO A 519 24.06 -9.90 4.14
C PRO A 519 24.03 -9.84 5.68
N VAL A 520 22.92 -9.37 6.24
CA VAL A 520 22.73 -9.32 7.70
C VAL A 520 22.59 -10.75 8.23
N GLN A 521 23.61 -11.23 8.96
CA GLN A 521 23.67 -12.62 9.43
C GLN A 521 22.67 -12.94 10.56
N SER A 522 22.10 -11.93 11.22
CA SER A 522 21.17 -12.12 12.34
C SER A 522 19.76 -12.50 11.91
N ILE A 523 19.46 -12.50 10.61
CA ILE A 523 18.12 -12.77 10.07
C ILE A 523 18.17 -14.08 9.27
N SER A 524 17.25 -15.00 9.58
CA SER A 524 17.06 -16.22 8.81
C SER A 524 15.62 -16.26 8.30
N THR A 525 15.43 -15.98 7.02
CA THR A 525 14.12 -16.04 6.38
C THR A 525 13.84 -17.46 5.90
N LYS A 526 12.65 -17.98 6.26
CA LYS A 526 12.18 -19.29 5.81
C LYS A 526 12.12 -19.31 4.27
N ASN A 527 12.52 -20.44 3.67
CA ASN A 527 12.54 -20.69 2.22
C ASN A 527 13.57 -19.89 1.40
N LEU A 528 14.40 -19.04 2.02
CA LEU A 528 15.57 -18.48 1.35
C LEU A 528 16.66 -19.57 1.22
N PRO A 529 17.32 -19.71 0.05
CA PRO A 529 18.41 -20.68 -0.09
C PRO A 529 19.52 -20.47 0.94
N PRO A 530 20.04 -21.54 1.56
CA PRO A 530 21.10 -21.43 2.55
C PRO A 530 22.42 -20.93 1.93
N ILE A 531 23.30 -20.38 2.77
CA ILE A 531 24.64 -19.93 2.36
C ILE A 531 25.38 -21.09 1.67
N ASN A 532 26.10 -20.80 0.58
CA ASN A 532 26.83 -21.77 -0.24
C ASN A 532 25.99 -22.90 -0.88
N SER A 533 24.66 -22.80 -0.90
CA SER A 533 23.82 -23.87 -1.47
C SER A 533 23.82 -23.90 -2.99
N THR A 534 24.18 -22.79 -3.65
CA THR A 534 24.12 -22.63 -5.12
C THR A 534 22.77 -23.08 -5.71
N SER A 535 21.68 -22.81 -5.00
CA SER A 535 20.36 -23.33 -5.35
C SER A 535 19.82 -22.70 -6.62
N LYS A 536 19.33 -23.55 -7.53
CA LYS A 536 18.61 -23.14 -8.72
C LYS A 536 17.21 -22.66 -8.34
N LEU A 537 16.79 -21.53 -8.88
CA LEU A 537 15.51 -20.90 -8.57
C LEU A 537 14.49 -21.12 -9.69
N VAL A 538 13.24 -21.35 -9.29
CA VAL A 538 12.09 -21.35 -10.21
C VAL A 538 11.67 -19.92 -10.55
N TYR A 539 11.71 -19.03 -9.55
CA TYR A 539 11.28 -17.63 -9.68
C TYR A 539 12.37 -16.62 -9.26
N PRO A 540 13.47 -16.48 -10.03
CA PRO A 540 14.59 -15.60 -9.67
C PRO A 540 14.20 -14.15 -9.36
N LEU A 541 13.19 -13.58 -10.04
CA LEU A 541 12.78 -12.19 -9.87
C LEU A 541 12.10 -11.90 -8.52
N THR A 542 11.82 -12.92 -7.70
CA THR A 542 11.20 -12.76 -6.37
C THR A 542 12.20 -12.49 -5.25
N MET A 543 13.50 -12.62 -5.52
CA MET A 543 14.52 -12.67 -4.47
C MET A 543 14.89 -11.31 -3.88
N GLY A 544 14.56 -10.18 -4.50
CA GLY A 544 15.03 -8.85 -4.05
C GLY A 544 14.38 -8.33 -2.77
N ASN A 545 13.26 -8.93 -2.34
CA ASN A 545 12.54 -8.48 -1.15
C ASN A 545 13.06 -9.06 0.17
N TYR A 546 13.94 -10.06 0.11
CA TYR A 546 14.49 -10.67 1.32
C TYR A 546 15.53 -9.74 1.99
N PRO A 547 15.50 -9.56 3.31
CA PRO A 547 16.48 -8.73 4.02
C PRO A 547 17.94 -9.13 3.72
N GLU A 548 18.21 -10.43 3.59
CA GLU A 548 19.53 -10.99 3.27
C GLU A 548 20.02 -10.63 1.86
N THR A 549 19.14 -10.14 0.99
CA THR A 549 19.47 -9.73 -0.38
C THR A 549 19.60 -8.21 -0.53
N ASP A 550 19.40 -7.43 0.53
CA ASP A 550 19.66 -5.99 0.54
C ASP A 550 21.17 -5.70 0.63
N ILE A 551 21.88 -6.08 -0.42
CA ILE A 551 23.34 -6.08 -0.51
C ILE A 551 23.88 -4.78 -1.10
N ILE A 552 23.04 -3.85 -1.57
CA ILE A 552 23.50 -2.60 -2.20
C ILE A 552 23.60 -1.50 -1.14
N ALA A 553 24.81 -0.97 -0.93
CA ALA A 553 25.03 0.16 -0.04
C ALA A 553 24.41 1.46 -0.58
N ASN A 554 24.12 2.41 0.30
CA ASN A 554 23.51 3.70 -0.07
C ASN A 554 24.53 4.71 -0.65
N THR A 555 25.56 4.26 -1.34
CA THR A 555 26.59 5.13 -1.92
C THR A 555 27.18 4.50 -3.18
N VAL A 556 27.45 5.33 -4.18
CA VAL A 556 28.18 4.97 -5.40
C VAL A 556 29.48 5.77 -5.44
N VAL A 557 30.60 5.12 -5.75
CA VAL A 557 31.94 5.76 -5.83
C VAL A 557 32.66 5.32 -7.09
N CYS A 558 33.77 5.96 -7.44
CA CYS A 558 34.58 5.46 -8.57
C CYS A 558 35.22 4.11 -8.26
N ASP A 559 35.52 3.36 -9.32
CA ASP A 559 36.17 2.04 -9.27
C ASP A 559 37.41 2.00 -8.34
N SER A 560 38.32 2.97 -8.43
CA SER A 560 39.51 3.00 -7.56
C SER A 560 39.19 3.20 -6.07
N CYS A 561 38.19 4.04 -5.75
CA CYS A 561 37.73 4.22 -4.37
C CYS A 561 37.01 2.97 -3.87
N ALA A 562 36.20 2.34 -4.72
CA ALA A 562 35.52 1.10 -4.37
C ALA A 562 36.51 -0.05 -4.09
N ALA A 563 37.55 -0.20 -4.91
CA ALA A 563 38.62 -1.17 -4.67
C ALA A 563 39.32 -0.96 -3.32
N ALA A 564 39.59 0.30 -2.94
CA ALA A 564 40.17 0.64 -1.64
C ALA A 564 39.21 0.32 -0.48
N MET A 565 37.90 0.54 -0.66
CA MET A 565 36.89 0.24 0.35
C MET A 565 36.67 -1.26 0.55
N VAL A 566 36.73 -2.06 -0.51
CA VAL A 566 36.69 -3.54 -0.40
C VAL A 566 37.90 -4.05 0.38
N LYS A 567 39.11 -3.53 0.12
CA LYS A 567 40.35 -3.91 0.84
C LYS A 567 40.31 -3.60 2.33
N THR A 568 39.63 -2.52 2.72
CA THR A 568 39.49 -2.11 4.13
C THR A 568 38.25 -2.72 4.79
N SER A 569 37.35 -3.32 4.01
CA SER A 569 36.11 -4.00 4.42
C SER A 569 35.15 -3.14 5.26
N MET A 570 35.32 -1.81 5.33
CA MET A 570 34.46 -0.94 6.14
C MET A 570 34.13 0.37 5.42
N THR A 571 32.88 0.79 5.52
CA THR A 571 32.45 2.16 5.19
C THR A 571 32.58 3.09 6.40
N SER A 572 32.47 4.40 6.18
CA SER A 572 32.33 5.39 7.27
C SER A 572 31.09 5.15 8.14
N LEU A 573 30.10 4.42 7.63
CA LEU A 573 28.87 4.04 8.33
C LEU A 573 28.98 2.68 9.03
N LYS A 574 30.19 2.11 9.15
CA LYS A 574 30.44 0.77 9.71
C LYS A 574 29.75 -0.38 8.98
N GLU A 575 29.34 -0.19 7.73
CA GLU A 575 28.86 -1.30 6.90
C GLU A 575 30.05 -2.13 6.41
N THR A 576 29.92 -3.45 6.46
CA THR A 576 30.94 -4.38 5.94
C THR A 576 30.79 -4.54 4.43
N ILE A 577 31.74 -4.01 3.67
CA ILE A 577 31.78 -4.16 2.21
C ILE A 577 32.51 -5.43 1.83
N VAL A 578 31.83 -6.34 1.13
CA VAL A 578 32.36 -7.66 0.73
C VAL A 578 32.78 -7.68 -0.74
N ALA A 579 32.19 -6.82 -1.56
CA ALA A 579 32.49 -6.74 -2.98
C ALA A 579 32.17 -5.34 -3.53
N ALA A 580 32.67 -5.06 -4.73
CA ALA A 580 32.28 -3.88 -5.48
C ALA A 580 32.03 -4.27 -6.93
N LEU A 581 30.97 -3.72 -7.51
CA LEU A 581 30.55 -4.01 -8.87
C LEU A 581 30.75 -2.76 -9.73
N PRO A 582 31.79 -2.71 -10.59
CA PRO A 582 31.93 -1.66 -11.57
C PRO A 582 30.70 -1.62 -12.49
N LEU A 583 30.19 -0.42 -12.74
CA LEU A 583 29.06 -0.17 -13.65
C LEU A 583 29.58 -0.14 -15.09
N VAL A 584 29.84 -1.34 -15.61
CA VAL A 584 30.36 -1.61 -16.95
C VAL A 584 29.57 -2.73 -17.64
N SER A 585 29.71 -2.86 -18.97
CA SER A 585 29.01 -3.87 -19.78
C SER A 585 29.18 -5.28 -19.21
N TYR A 586 28.04 -5.95 -18.98
CA TYR A 586 27.95 -7.34 -18.55
C TYR A 586 28.57 -8.30 -19.57
N ASN A 587 28.26 -8.13 -20.87
CA ASN A 587 28.74 -9.03 -21.92
C ASN A 587 30.27 -9.08 -22.00
N LYS A 588 30.93 -7.95 -21.74
CA LYS A 588 32.40 -7.84 -21.75
C LYS A 588 33.04 -8.32 -20.44
N ASN A 589 32.26 -8.41 -19.36
CA ASN A 589 32.73 -8.67 -18.00
C ASN A 589 31.97 -9.79 -17.29
N GLN A 590 31.35 -10.70 -18.03
CA GLN A 590 30.33 -11.62 -17.50
C GLN A 590 30.86 -12.46 -16.33
N GLU A 591 32.06 -13.00 -16.45
CA GLU A 591 32.63 -13.91 -15.44
C GLU A 591 32.87 -13.19 -14.10
N ALA A 592 33.51 -12.01 -14.17
CA ALA A 592 33.80 -11.18 -13.00
C ALA A 592 32.52 -10.59 -12.39
N TRP A 593 31.57 -10.17 -13.22
CA TRP A 593 30.25 -9.69 -12.80
C TRP A 593 29.51 -10.75 -12.00
N LEU A 594 29.36 -11.96 -12.56
CA LEU A 594 28.68 -13.07 -11.91
C LEU A 594 29.38 -13.48 -10.62
N GLN A 595 30.72 -13.53 -10.61
CA GLN A 595 31.48 -13.85 -9.40
C GLN A 595 31.28 -12.80 -8.30
N THR A 596 31.23 -11.52 -8.66
CA THR A 596 31.02 -10.40 -7.73
C THR A 596 29.65 -10.50 -7.06
N ILE A 597 28.59 -10.72 -7.84
CA ILE A 597 27.23 -10.90 -7.29
C ILE A 597 27.15 -12.19 -6.46
N ASN A 598 27.79 -13.27 -6.90
CA ASN A 598 27.81 -14.54 -6.18
C ASN A 598 28.46 -14.41 -4.80
N ILE A 599 29.54 -13.62 -4.67
CA ILE A 599 30.17 -13.31 -3.38
C ILE A 599 29.23 -12.47 -2.51
N ALA A 600 28.66 -11.40 -3.06
CA ALA A 600 27.78 -10.51 -2.29
C ALA A 600 26.49 -11.19 -1.81
N THR A 601 26.04 -12.25 -2.50
CA THR A 601 24.86 -13.04 -2.14
C THR A 601 25.20 -14.33 -1.37
N ASP A 602 26.38 -14.43 -0.76
CA ASP A 602 26.83 -15.58 0.03
C ASP A 602 26.74 -16.93 -0.73
N ARG A 603 26.88 -16.90 -2.05
CA ARG A 603 26.83 -18.07 -2.94
C ARG A 603 25.55 -18.92 -2.77
N ARG A 604 24.44 -18.25 -2.43
CA ARG A 604 23.13 -18.88 -2.22
C ARG A 604 22.49 -19.37 -3.53
N PHE A 605 22.76 -18.67 -4.63
CA PHE A 605 22.02 -18.85 -5.87
C PHE A 605 22.88 -19.50 -6.95
N TYR A 606 22.24 -20.27 -7.82
CA TYR A 606 22.89 -20.84 -8.98
C TYR A 606 23.32 -19.73 -9.96
N ARG A 607 24.48 -19.93 -10.59
CA ARG A 607 25.15 -18.90 -11.40
C ARG A 607 24.28 -18.34 -12.52
N SER A 608 23.46 -19.17 -13.19
CA SER A 608 22.57 -18.71 -14.27
C SER A 608 21.36 -17.89 -13.80
N ASP A 609 21.05 -17.86 -12.50
CA ASP A 609 19.94 -17.06 -11.94
C ASP A 609 20.40 -15.69 -11.42
N LEU A 610 21.70 -15.53 -11.14
CA LEU A 610 22.27 -14.31 -10.54
C LEU A 610 21.87 -13.02 -11.26
N PRO A 611 21.82 -12.94 -12.61
CA PRO A 611 21.40 -11.71 -13.28
C PRO A 611 19.95 -11.31 -12.96
N GLN A 612 19.03 -12.28 -12.90
CA GLN A 612 17.62 -12.01 -12.58
C GLN A 612 17.43 -11.72 -11.09
N VAL A 613 18.14 -12.44 -10.21
CA VAL A 613 18.16 -12.16 -8.77
C VAL A 613 18.66 -10.74 -8.51
N PHE A 614 19.76 -10.33 -9.13
CA PHE A 614 20.30 -8.99 -8.93
C PHE A 614 19.42 -7.90 -9.55
N LEU A 615 18.76 -8.18 -10.68
CA LEU A 615 17.73 -7.28 -11.22
C LEU A 615 16.59 -7.04 -10.22
N SER A 616 16.15 -8.10 -9.52
CA SER A 616 15.16 -8.00 -8.45
C SER A 616 15.65 -7.13 -7.30
N ILE A 617 16.88 -7.36 -6.82
CA ILE A 617 17.53 -6.56 -5.76
C ILE A 617 17.58 -5.08 -6.15
N ILE A 618 17.96 -4.76 -7.40
CA ILE A 618 18.04 -3.38 -7.89
C ILE A 618 16.66 -2.70 -7.85
N PHE A 619 15.61 -3.35 -8.37
CA PHE A 619 14.29 -2.72 -8.40
C PHE A 619 13.69 -2.55 -7.00
N THR A 620 13.88 -3.52 -6.11
CA THR A 620 13.49 -3.35 -4.70
C THR A 620 14.29 -2.21 -4.04
N LYS A 621 15.57 -2.05 -4.36
CA LYS A 621 16.39 -0.94 -3.84
C LYS A 621 15.90 0.41 -4.35
N ILE A 622 15.59 0.53 -5.65
CA ILE A 622 15.06 1.76 -6.25
C ILE A 622 13.73 2.15 -5.57
N GLU A 623 12.87 1.19 -5.29
CA GLU A 623 11.59 1.43 -4.61
C GLU A 623 11.78 1.97 -3.19
N ARG A 624 12.70 1.38 -2.40
CA ARG A 624 13.03 1.90 -1.05
C ARG A 624 13.56 3.33 -1.11
N LEU A 625 14.44 3.61 -2.09
CA LEU A 625 14.99 4.95 -2.32
C LEU A 625 13.93 5.98 -2.75
N LEU A 626 12.81 5.57 -3.34
CA LEU A 626 11.70 6.48 -3.67
C LEU A 626 10.88 6.86 -2.42
N SER A 627 10.87 6.01 -1.40
CA SER A 627 10.17 6.26 -0.13
C SER A 627 11.01 7.13 0.81
N GLU A 628 12.34 7.03 0.73
CA GLU A 628 13.28 7.87 1.48
C GLU A 628 13.50 9.21 0.76
N THR A 629 13.15 10.35 1.37
CA THR A 629 13.45 11.69 0.82
C THR A 629 14.93 11.78 0.41
N SER A 630 15.19 12.01 -0.88
CA SER A 630 16.43 11.78 -1.61
C SER A 630 17.73 12.26 -0.92
N LYS A 631 18.43 11.35 -0.23
CA LYS A 631 19.73 11.60 0.44
C LYS A 631 20.96 11.15 -0.35
N PHE A 632 20.80 10.47 -1.50
CA PHE A 632 21.89 9.75 -2.16
C PHE A 632 22.07 10.18 -3.62
N PRO A 633 22.82 11.27 -3.88
CA PRO A 633 22.98 11.79 -5.24
C PRO A 633 23.61 10.74 -6.18
N GLY A 634 23.00 10.54 -7.34
CA GLY A 634 23.48 9.66 -8.41
C GLY A 634 23.26 8.16 -8.22
N LEU A 635 22.89 7.68 -7.03
CA LEU A 635 22.68 6.24 -6.79
C LEU A 635 21.49 5.69 -7.59
N GLN A 636 20.36 6.42 -7.60
CA GLN A 636 19.17 5.99 -8.34
C GLN A 636 19.44 5.86 -9.85
N ASP A 637 20.20 6.81 -10.42
CA ASP A 637 20.56 6.80 -11.84
C ASP A 637 21.54 5.67 -12.16
N ALA A 638 22.52 5.42 -11.28
CA ALA A 638 23.43 4.28 -11.37
C ALA A 638 22.67 2.94 -11.36
N LEU A 639 21.70 2.78 -10.47
CA LEU A 639 20.85 1.58 -10.38
C LEU A 639 19.98 1.40 -11.62
N ARG A 640 19.38 2.48 -12.14
CA ARG A 640 18.58 2.43 -13.38
C ARG A 640 19.45 2.07 -14.58
N TRP A 641 20.68 2.58 -14.64
CA TRP A 641 21.65 2.23 -15.67
C TRP A 641 22.00 0.73 -15.62
N GLU A 642 22.33 0.21 -14.44
CA GLU A 642 22.67 -1.20 -14.25
C GLU A 642 21.48 -2.11 -14.60
N ALA A 643 20.28 -1.78 -14.13
CA ALA A 643 19.06 -2.54 -14.48
C ALA A 643 18.77 -2.54 -15.98
N ASN A 644 19.07 -1.44 -16.69
CA ASN A 644 18.90 -1.35 -18.13
C ASN A 644 19.95 -2.19 -18.88
N MET A 645 21.20 -2.14 -18.41
CA MET A 645 22.31 -2.92 -18.95
C MET A 645 22.03 -4.44 -18.82
N ILE A 646 21.68 -4.92 -17.63
CA ILE A 646 21.31 -6.33 -17.39
C ILE A 646 20.21 -6.77 -18.35
N GLN A 647 19.15 -5.97 -18.48
CA GLN A 647 18.02 -6.29 -19.34
C GLN A 647 18.38 -6.39 -20.84
N ARG A 648 19.34 -5.58 -21.30
CA ARG A 648 19.78 -5.50 -22.70
C ARG A 648 20.87 -6.48 -23.08
N GLU A 649 21.65 -6.96 -22.11
CA GLU A 649 22.83 -7.79 -22.38
C GLU A 649 22.65 -9.24 -21.95
N VAL A 650 21.85 -9.51 -20.92
CA VAL A 650 21.70 -10.86 -20.38
C VAL A 650 20.82 -11.72 -21.29
N VAL A 651 21.39 -12.82 -21.75
CA VAL A 651 20.67 -13.88 -22.47
C VAL A 651 20.31 -14.99 -21.49
N ILE A 652 19.00 -15.21 -21.27
CA ILE A 652 18.50 -16.37 -20.54
C ILE A 652 18.65 -17.60 -21.45
N GLN A 653 19.31 -18.63 -20.93
CA GLN A 653 19.43 -19.92 -21.60
C GLN A 653 18.27 -20.83 -21.20
N SER A 654 17.70 -21.55 -22.17
CA SER A 654 16.71 -22.59 -21.87
C SER A 654 17.47 -23.79 -21.33
N GLU A 655 17.37 -24.01 -20.02
CA GLU A 655 17.92 -25.22 -19.42
C GLU A 655 16.85 -26.33 -19.49
N LYS A 656 17.24 -27.55 -19.88
CA LYS A 656 16.34 -28.71 -19.96
C LYS A 656 16.05 -29.25 -18.56
N PHE A 657 15.32 -28.49 -17.74
CA PHE A 657 14.84 -29.00 -16.46
C PHE A 657 13.47 -29.66 -16.63
N LEU A 658 13.34 -30.86 -16.05
CA LEU A 658 12.15 -31.72 -16.16
C LEU A 658 10.87 -31.11 -15.57
N HIS A 659 10.96 -29.99 -14.81
CA HIS A 659 9.85 -29.47 -14.01
C HIS A 659 9.68 -27.94 -13.99
N ALA A 660 10.32 -27.16 -14.86
CA ALA A 660 10.28 -25.71 -14.73
C ALA A 660 9.64 -25.03 -15.94
N ASP A 661 8.45 -24.45 -15.70
CA ASP A 661 7.95 -23.32 -16.47
C ASP A 661 8.96 -22.17 -16.30
N GLN A 662 9.94 -22.06 -17.20
CA GLN A 662 10.86 -20.93 -17.26
C GLN A 662 10.25 -19.84 -18.16
N LEU A 663 10.60 -18.57 -17.92
CA LEU A 663 10.22 -17.44 -18.79
C LEU A 663 10.66 -17.65 -20.26
N GLY A 664 11.56 -18.62 -20.47
CA GLY A 664 12.03 -19.12 -21.74
C GLY A 664 13.43 -18.62 -22.05
N ALA A 665 13.93 -18.93 -23.25
CA ALA A 665 15.22 -18.45 -23.72
C ALA A 665 15.10 -17.14 -24.50
N GLY A 666 16.20 -16.39 -24.51
CA GLY A 666 16.37 -15.15 -25.27
C GLY A 666 16.92 -14.03 -24.40
N LEU A 667 16.98 -12.82 -24.96
CA LEU A 667 17.39 -11.65 -24.21
C LEU A 667 16.38 -11.34 -23.10
N LEU A 668 16.83 -11.02 -21.90
CA LEU A 668 15.98 -10.87 -20.72
C LEU A 668 14.79 -9.91 -20.95
N GLN A 669 15.04 -8.73 -21.53
CA GLN A 669 13.97 -7.78 -21.86
C GLN A 669 12.94 -8.34 -22.86
N GLU A 670 13.38 -9.12 -23.85
CA GLU A 670 12.51 -9.70 -24.87
C GLU A 670 11.70 -10.85 -24.29
N VAL A 671 12.33 -11.64 -23.42
CA VAL A 671 11.70 -12.71 -22.67
C VAL A 671 10.58 -12.15 -21.78
N ILE A 672 10.84 -11.10 -21.01
CA ILE A 672 9.82 -10.43 -20.20
C ILE A 672 8.69 -9.92 -21.10
N LEU A 673 9.01 -9.14 -22.15
CA LEU A 673 8.00 -8.61 -23.08
C LEU A 673 7.15 -9.71 -23.73
N ARG A 674 7.76 -10.83 -24.15
CA ARG A 674 7.07 -11.99 -24.72
C ARG A 674 6.07 -12.56 -23.73
N ASN A 675 6.48 -12.80 -22.48
CA ASN A 675 5.58 -13.33 -21.44
C ASN A 675 4.41 -12.38 -21.13
N PHE A 676 4.61 -11.05 -21.18
CA PHE A 676 3.52 -10.09 -21.07
C PHE A 676 2.53 -10.20 -22.24
N ARG A 677 3.02 -10.36 -23.48
CA ARG A 677 2.18 -10.55 -24.66
C ARG A 677 1.42 -11.87 -24.59
N ASP A 678 2.10 -12.94 -24.21
CA ASP A 678 1.52 -14.27 -24.05
C ASP A 678 0.42 -14.25 -22.97
N SER A 679 0.54 -13.38 -21.97
CA SER A 679 -0.50 -13.22 -20.94
C SER A 679 -1.83 -12.69 -21.45
N LEU A 680 -1.80 -11.97 -22.57
CA LEU A 680 -3.00 -11.45 -23.22
C LEU A 680 -3.61 -12.47 -24.18
N LEU A 681 -2.87 -13.51 -24.57
CA LEU A 681 -3.39 -14.59 -25.40
C LEU A 681 -4.27 -15.52 -24.57
N HIS A 682 -5.26 -16.13 -25.23
CA HIS A 682 -6.20 -17.04 -24.61
C HIS A 682 -5.80 -18.52 -24.78
N ASP A 683 -4.76 -18.84 -25.55
CA ASP A 683 -4.53 -20.23 -25.99
C ASP A 683 -3.80 -21.07 -24.93
N LYS A 684 -3.01 -20.44 -24.06
CA LYS A 684 -2.22 -21.10 -23.01
C LYS A 684 -2.17 -20.26 -21.75
N PHE A 685 -2.12 -20.92 -20.60
CA PHE A 685 -1.90 -20.23 -19.34
C PHE A 685 -0.48 -19.63 -19.33
N PRO A 686 -0.35 -18.31 -19.21
CA PRO A 686 0.95 -17.63 -19.26
C PRO A 686 1.71 -17.78 -17.93
N LEU A 687 3.00 -18.09 -18.02
CA LEU A 687 3.84 -18.25 -16.83
C LEU A 687 3.94 -16.97 -15.98
N LEU A 688 3.89 -15.80 -16.60
CA LEU A 688 3.96 -14.55 -15.85
C LEU A 688 2.79 -14.37 -14.87
N LEU A 689 1.61 -14.94 -15.18
CA LEU A 689 0.47 -14.88 -14.26
C LEU A 689 0.66 -15.83 -13.06
N SER A 690 1.41 -16.93 -13.19
CA SER A 690 1.77 -17.80 -12.05
C SER A 690 3.02 -17.35 -11.30
N TYR A 691 3.68 -16.27 -11.74
CA TYR A 691 4.82 -15.73 -11.02
C TYR A 691 4.38 -15.23 -9.63
N PRO A 692 5.14 -15.48 -8.56
CA PRO A 692 4.83 -14.91 -7.25
C PRO A 692 4.79 -13.38 -7.33
N LEU A 693 3.92 -12.75 -6.52
CA LEU A 693 3.55 -11.34 -6.66
C LEU A 693 4.77 -10.41 -6.71
N ASP A 694 5.74 -10.60 -5.83
CA ASP A 694 6.94 -9.76 -5.79
C ASP A 694 7.74 -9.81 -7.09
N GLY A 695 7.89 -11.00 -7.68
CA GLY A 695 8.57 -11.14 -8.95
C GLY A 695 7.74 -10.61 -10.13
N PHE A 696 6.42 -10.67 -10.04
CA PHE A 696 5.52 -10.02 -11.00
C PHE A 696 5.66 -8.49 -10.95
N VAL A 697 5.77 -7.90 -9.75
CA VAL A 697 6.03 -6.47 -9.57
C VAL A 697 7.36 -6.07 -10.19
N VAL A 698 8.43 -6.84 -9.91
CA VAL A 698 9.75 -6.62 -10.52
C VAL A 698 9.71 -6.74 -12.05
N ALA A 699 8.98 -7.73 -12.59
CA ALA A 699 8.83 -7.88 -14.04
C ALA A 699 8.14 -6.66 -14.70
N ASN A 700 7.13 -6.08 -14.03
CA ASN A 700 6.49 -4.84 -14.49
C ASN A 700 7.43 -3.63 -14.40
N ALA A 701 8.20 -3.51 -13.31
CA ALA A 701 9.18 -2.46 -13.14
C ALA A 701 10.29 -2.53 -14.21
N ALA A 702 10.78 -3.74 -14.49
CA ALA A 702 11.72 -4.02 -15.56
C ALA A 702 11.17 -3.58 -16.92
N LEU A 703 9.95 -4.00 -17.27
CA LEU A 703 9.30 -3.61 -18.52
C LEU A 703 9.13 -2.10 -18.64
N SER A 704 8.71 -1.41 -17.57
CA SER A 704 8.56 0.05 -17.52
C SER A 704 9.90 0.79 -17.68
N ASN A 705 10.99 0.23 -17.15
CA ASN A 705 12.36 0.76 -17.31
C ASN A 705 12.97 0.43 -18.68
N SER A 706 12.38 -0.50 -19.44
CA SER A 706 12.88 -0.91 -20.74
C SER A 706 12.51 0.10 -21.85
N GLY A 707 13.23 0.03 -22.98
CA GLY A 707 12.87 0.80 -24.18
C GLY A 707 11.53 0.39 -24.81
N TYR A 708 10.93 -0.72 -24.35
CA TYR A 708 9.65 -1.25 -24.84
C TYR A 708 8.43 -0.71 -24.09
N SER A 709 8.60 0.17 -23.10
CA SER A 709 7.49 0.84 -22.43
C SER A 709 6.55 1.55 -23.42
N ARG A 710 7.08 2.04 -24.55
CA ARG A 710 6.30 2.62 -25.65
C ARG A 710 5.61 1.59 -26.55
N VAL A 711 6.13 0.37 -26.61
CA VAL A 711 5.65 -0.70 -27.51
C VAL A 711 4.44 -1.40 -26.93
N LEU A 712 4.42 -1.63 -25.61
CA LEU A 712 3.24 -2.15 -24.93
C LEU A 712 2.41 -0.97 -24.42
N ILE A 713 1.32 -0.66 -25.14
CA ILE A 713 0.36 0.37 -24.74
C ILE A 713 -0.03 0.15 -23.27
N GLN A 714 -0.03 1.21 -22.46
CA GLN A 714 -0.34 1.15 -21.02
C GLN A 714 -1.62 0.37 -20.71
N THR A 715 -2.63 0.46 -21.57
CA THR A 715 -3.88 -0.33 -21.50
C THR A 715 -3.64 -1.84 -21.49
N LYS A 716 -2.70 -2.34 -22.29
CA LYS A 716 -2.34 -3.77 -22.34
C LYS A 716 -1.61 -4.20 -21.07
N GLN A 717 -0.74 -3.36 -20.52
CA GLN A 717 -0.09 -3.62 -19.23
C GLN A 717 -1.13 -3.69 -18.10
N ARG A 718 -2.03 -2.71 -18.04
CA ARG A 718 -3.17 -2.69 -17.10
C ARG A 718 -4.00 -3.97 -17.19
N ALA A 719 -4.29 -4.45 -18.40
CA ALA A 719 -5.01 -5.71 -18.59
C ALA A 719 -4.24 -6.92 -18.02
N VAL A 720 -2.93 -7.02 -18.22
CA VAL A 720 -2.11 -8.11 -17.61
C VAL A 720 -2.11 -8.01 -16.09
N VAL A 721 -2.01 -6.79 -15.52
CA VAL A 721 -2.09 -6.57 -14.07
C VAL A 721 -3.44 -7.01 -13.51
N LEU A 722 -4.55 -6.66 -14.17
CA LEU A 722 -5.87 -7.15 -13.79
C LEU A 722 -5.93 -8.68 -13.85
N LEU A 723 -5.44 -9.32 -14.92
CA LEU A 723 -5.41 -10.77 -15.03
C LEU A 723 -4.60 -11.41 -13.89
N ARG A 724 -3.46 -10.83 -13.50
CA ARG A 724 -2.67 -11.33 -12.36
C ARG A 724 -3.41 -11.17 -11.04
N PHE A 725 -4.11 -10.05 -10.84
CA PHE A 725 -4.93 -9.79 -9.67
C PHE A 725 -6.06 -10.82 -9.55
N LEU A 726 -6.82 -11.04 -10.62
CA LEU A 726 -7.89 -12.05 -10.64
C LEU A 726 -7.34 -13.47 -10.42
N TYR A 727 -6.18 -13.79 -10.99
CA TYR A 727 -5.51 -15.06 -10.73
C TYR A 727 -5.10 -15.20 -9.25
N HIS A 728 -4.62 -14.12 -8.61
CA HIS A 728 -4.29 -14.12 -7.19
C HIS A 728 -5.50 -14.40 -6.30
N LEU A 729 -6.66 -13.82 -6.62
CA LEU A 729 -7.91 -14.12 -5.90
C LEU A 729 -8.27 -15.60 -6.00
N LEU A 730 -8.05 -16.22 -7.17
CA LEU A 730 -8.26 -17.65 -7.38
C LEU A 730 -7.24 -18.51 -6.62
N GLU A 731 -5.97 -18.13 -6.59
CA GLU A 731 -4.93 -18.83 -5.79
C GLU A 731 -5.34 -18.88 -4.31
N ASN A 732 -5.75 -17.74 -3.76
CA ASN A 732 -6.20 -17.64 -2.38
C ASN A 732 -7.52 -18.39 -2.13
N TYR A 733 -8.46 -18.36 -3.08
CA TYR A 733 -9.68 -19.17 -3.02
C TYR A 733 -9.36 -20.67 -2.88
N ARG A 734 -8.42 -21.19 -3.68
CA ARG A 734 -8.03 -22.60 -3.64
C ARG A 734 -7.23 -22.96 -2.40
N ALA A 735 -6.32 -22.09 -1.96
CA ALA A 735 -5.62 -22.28 -0.70
C ALA A 735 -6.61 -22.35 0.47
N TYR A 736 -7.57 -21.42 0.51
CA TYR A 736 -8.61 -21.40 1.53
C TYR A 736 -9.46 -22.67 1.50
N GLU A 737 -9.95 -23.10 0.33
CA GLU A 737 -10.69 -24.37 0.17
C GLU A 737 -9.92 -25.59 0.68
N GLN A 738 -8.61 -25.65 0.40
CA GLN A 738 -7.77 -26.76 0.82
C GLN A 738 -7.59 -26.80 2.35
N ASP A 739 -7.42 -25.63 2.97
CA ASP A 739 -7.14 -25.51 4.41
C ASP A 739 -8.42 -25.62 5.28
N ASN A 740 -9.58 -25.22 4.74
CA ASN A 740 -10.83 -25.00 5.49
C ASN A 740 -11.98 -25.95 5.07
N GLY A 741 -11.84 -26.62 3.93
CA GLY A 741 -12.86 -27.53 3.39
C GLY A 741 -14.08 -26.83 2.79
N SER A 742 -14.97 -27.63 2.21
CA SER A 742 -16.07 -27.15 1.36
C SER A 742 -17.16 -26.38 2.09
N VAL A 743 -17.40 -26.66 3.38
CA VAL A 743 -18.47 -26.02 4.17
C VAL A 743 -18.14 -24.57 4.52
N GLN A 744 -16.91 -24.33 4.97
CA GLN A 744 -16.42 -22.99 5.31
C GLN A 744 -16.29 -22.14 4.04
N LEU A 745 -15.82 -22.76 2.95
CA LEU A 745 -15.83 -22.16 1.62
C LEU A 745 -17.24 -21.76 1.18
N HIS A 746 -18.24 -22.63 1.32
CA HIS A 746 -19.62 -22.31 0.96
C HIS A 746 -20.15 -21.11 1.77
N THR A 747 -19.82 -21.03 3.06
CA THR A 747 -20.18 -19.87 3.89
C THR A 747 -19.53 -18.58 3.36
N ALA A 748 -18.23 -18.62 3.07
CA ALA A 748 -17.52 -17.49 2.50
C ALA A 748 -18.14 -17.07 1.15
N LYS A 749 -18.50 -18.02 0.28
CA LYS A 749 -19.19 -17.74 -1.00
C LYS A 749 -20.46 -16.94 -0.78
N THR A 750 -21.30 -17.39 0.14
CA THR A 750 -22.58 -16.74 0.43
C THR A 750 -22.39 -15.31 0.94
N LEU A 751 -21.41 -15.09 1.82
CA LEU A 751 -21.14 -13.74 2.38
C LEU A 751 -20.47 -12.78 1.40
N ILE A 752 -19.70 -13.30 0.45
CA ILE A 752 -19.03 -12.49 -0.57
C ILE A 752 -20.01 -12.10 -1.68
N LEU A 753 -20.94 -12.97 -2.05
CA LEU A 753 -21.81 -12.75 -3.21
C LEU A 753 -23.14 -12.07 -2.90
N LEU A 754 -23.62 -12.09 -1.65
CA LEU A 754 -24.90 -11.48 -1.27
C LEU A 754 -24.71 -10.01 -0.85
N ILE A 755 -25.69 -9.17 -1.23
CA ILE A 755 -25.74 -7.77 -0.80
C ILE A 755 -25.94 -7.73 0.72
N ASP A 756 -25.21 -6.84 1.40
CA ASP A 756 -25.52 -6.52 2.79
C ASP A 756 -26.91 -5.88 2.80
N ASP A 757 -27.92 -6.62 3.26
CA ASP A 757 -29.22 -6.01 3.52
C ASP A 757 -29.06 -5.05 4.70
N PRO A 758 -29.18 -3.72 4.50
CA PRO A 758 -29.06 -2.78 5.60
C PRO A 758 -30.10 -3.03 6.69
N ASN A 759 -31.19 -3.74 6.41
CA ASN A 759 -32.26 -4.08 7.36
C ASN A 759 -32.23 -5.54 7.84
N GLY A 760 -31.30 -6.36 7.33
CA GLY A 760 -31.12 -7.74 7.80
C GLY A 760 -30.47 -7.78 9.19
N PRO A 761 -30.51 -8.92 9.92
CA PRO A 761 -29.87 -9.05 11.22
C PRO A 761 -28.34 -8.91 11.08
N ARG A 762 -27.84 -7.67 11.15
CA ARG A 762 -26.44 -7.27 10.98
C ARG A 762 -25.49 -7.90 12.02
N SER A 763 -26.02 -8.59 13.04
CA SER A 763 -25.21 -9.16 14.13
C SER A 763 -24.50 -10.46 13.77
N LEU A 764 -24.99 -11.25 12.81
CA LEU A 764 -24.44 -12.59 12.57
C LEU A 764 -23.23 -12.62 11.62
N PHE A 765 -23.01 -11.59 10.80
CA PHE A 765 -22.01 -11.62 9.72
C PHE A 765 -21.18 -10.35 9.61
N LYS A 766 -20.57 -9.92 10.73
CA LYS A 766 -19.53 -8.88 10.66
C LYS A 766 -18.33 -9.42 9.88
N ARG A 767 -18.16 -8.91 8.65
CA ARG A 767 -17.16 -9.34 7.65
C ARG A 767 -15.73 -9.43 8.19
N GLY A 768 -15.32 -8.50 9.04
CA GLY A 768 -13.99 -8.51 9.68
C GLY A 768 -13.69 -9.79 10.48
N SER A 769 -14.72 -10.55 10.85
CA SER A 769 -14.58 -11.80 11.60
C SER A 769 -14.38 -13.04 10.70
N LEU A 770 -14.58 -12.97 9.37
CA LEU A 770 -14.52 -14.17 8.51
C LEU A 770 -13.15 -14.86 8.44
N ARG A 771 -12.05 -14.09 8.59
CA ARG A 771 -10.71 -14.65 8.68
C ARG A 771 -10.45 -15.40 9.97
N ASN A 772 -11.10 -14.97 11.05
CA ASN A 772 -10.81 -15.41 12.41
C ASN A 772 -11.98 -16.19 13.02
N PHE A 773 -13.05 -16.46 12.27
CA PHE A 773 -14.25 -17.12 12.80
C PHE A 773 -13.95 -18.60 13.04
N PRO A 774 -13.86 -19.07 14.31
CA PRO A 774 -13.81 -20.49 14.57
C PRO A 774 -15.22 -21.02 14.26
N PHE A 775 -15.37 -21.70 13.12
CA PHE A 775 -16.63 -22.37 12.77
C PHE A 775 -16.89 -23.50 13.78
N ARG A 776 -17.53 -23.18 14.91
CA ARG A 776 -18.18 -24.17 15.75
C ARG A 776 -19.36 -24.76 14.96
N SER A 777 -19.64 -26.05 15.15
CA SER A 777 -20.71 -26.78 14.44
C SER A 777 -22.06 -26.08 14.49
N ASP A 778 -22.32 -25.38 15.60
CA ASP A 778 -23.61 -24.78 15.91
C ASP A 778 -23.88 -23.55 15.04
N THR A 779 -22.85 -22.77 14.72
CA THR A 779 -22.95 -21.60 13.82
C THR A 779 -23.28 -22.00 12.39
N ILE A 780 -22.85 -23.19 11.95
CA ILE A 780 -23.18 -23.74 10.62
C ILE A 780 -24.68 -24.09 10.55
N GLN A 781 -25.27 -24.60 11.64
CA GLN A 781 -26.70 -24.86 11.69
C GLN A 781 -27.52 -23.57 11.68
N ASP A 782 -27.06 -22.53 12.39
CA ASP A 782 -27.73 -21.23 12.37
C ASP A 782 -27.65 -20.54 11.01
N LEU A 783 -26.50 -20.62 10.33
CA LEU A 783 -26.36 -20.16 8.95
C LEU A 783 -27.30 -20.95 8.02
N ARG A 784 -27.34 -22.29 8.13
CA ARG A 784 -28.28 -23.11 7.33
C ARG A 784 -29.73 -22.71 7.60
N ARG A 785 -30.10 -22.51 8.86
CA ARG A 785 -31.46 -22.08 9.24
C ARG A 785 -31.77 -20.68 8.69
N TYR A 786 -30.82 -19.75 8.76
CA TYR A 786 -30.93 -18.42 8.17
C TYR A 786 -31.15 -18.49 6.65
N LEU A 787 -30.32 -19.27 5.95
CA LEU A 787 -30.41 -19.45 4.49
C LEU A 787 -31.67 -20.21 4.06
N SER A 788 -32.18 -21.11 4.90
CA SER A 788 -33.42 -21.84 4.62
C SER A 788 -34.67 -20.98 4.83
N ASN A 789 -34.62 -20.04 5.77
CA ASN A 789 -35.77 -19.21 6.16
C ASN A 789 -35.92 -17.93 5.34
N HIS A 790 -34.84 -17.45 4.72
CA HIS A 790 -34.93 -16.31 3.81
C HIS A 790 -35.11 -16.85 2.40
N THR A 791 -36.29 -16.64 1.82
CA THR A 791 -36.53 -16.79 0.38
C THR A 791 -35.40 -16.07 -0.32
N ILE A 792 -34.45 -16.84 -0.86
CA ILE A 792 -33.14 -16.42 -1.33
C ILE A 792 -33.29 -15.06 -2.03
N MET A 793 -32.86 -14.01 -1.33
CA MET A 793 -32.91 -12.66 -1.84
C MET A 793 -32.12 -12.67 -3.15
N GLU A 794 -32.78 -12.44 -4.29
CA GLU A 794 -32.18 -12.40 -5.63
C GLU A 794 -31.17 -11.25 -5.82
N ARG A 795 -30.73 -10.62 -4.73
CA ARG A 795 -29.88 -9.44 -4.71
C ARG A 795 -28.41 -9.85 -4.60
N TYR A 796 -27.84 -10.16 -5.76
CA TYR A 796 -26.40 -10.38 -5.92
C TYR A 796 -25.61 -9.08 -5.82
N ARG A 797 -24.39 -9.13 -5.28
CA ARG A 797 -23.44 -8.02 -5.38
C ARG A 797 -23.04 -7.80 -6.83
N LEU A 798 -23.26 -6.59 -7.31
CA LEU A 798 -22.94 -6.18 -8.68
C LEU A 798 -21.58 -5.46 -8.76
N SER A 799 -20.96 -5.14 -7.63
CA SER A 799 -19.64 -4.54 -7.53
C SER A 799 -18.89 -5.10 -6.32
N LEU A 800 -17.59 -5.32 -6.46
CA LEU A 800 -16.68 -5.72 -5.38
C LEU A 800 -15.40 -4.89 -5.48
N THR A 801 -15.16 -4.04 -4.49
CA THR A 801 -13.92 -3.26 -4.40
C THR A 801 -12.77 -4.10 -3.85
N THR A 802 -11.53 -3.60 -3.95
CA THR A 802 -10.38 -4.25 -3.29
C THR A 802 -10.53 -4.25 -1.76
N LEU A 803 -11.17 -3.23 -1.20
CA LEU A 803 -11.49 -3.14 0.23
C LEU A 803 -12.53 -4.19 0.64
N ASP A 804 -13.60 -4.38 -0.15
CA ASP A 804 -14.56 -5.46 0.08
C ASP A 804 -13.89 -6.84 0.15
N LEU A 805 -12.85 -7.04 -0.65
CA LEU A 805 -12.12 -8.29 -0.73
C LEU A 805 -11.11 -8.48 0.41
N LEU A 806 -10.61 -7.41 1.05
CA LEU A 806 -9.70 -7.52 2.20
C LEU A 806 -10.35 -8.20 3.39
N ASP A 807 -11.66 -8.00 3.56
CA ASP A 807 -12.45 -8.65 4.60
C ASP A 807 -12.77 -10.13 4.29
N THR A 808 -12.17 -10.68 3.23
CA THR A 808 -12.41 -12.04 2.75
C THR A 808 -11.12 -12.85 2.75
N PRO A 809 -11.19 -14.18 2.64
CA PRO A 809 -10.00 -14.99 2.41
C PRO A 809 -9.41 -14.82 1.01
N LEU A 810 -10.08 -14.14 0.06
CA LEU A 810 -9.61 -14.01 -1.31
C LEU A 810 -8.46 -13.03 -1.48
N LEU A 811 -8.31 -12.05 -0.59
CA LEU A 811 -7.26 -11.05 -0.68
C LEU A 811 -6.64 -10.79 0.70
N THR A 812 -5.32 -10.75 0.76
CA THR A 812 -4.56 -10.43 1.97
C THR A 812 -4.09 -8.98 1.95
N THR A 813 -3.89 -8.40 3.13
CA THR A 813 -3.26 -7.07 3.30
C THR A 813 -1.89 -7.02 2.63
N THR A 814 -1.06 -8.05 2.83
CA THR A 814 0.24 -8.21 2.16
C THR A 814 0.10 -8.31 0.64
N GLY A 815 -0.86 -9.10 0.15
CA GLY A 815 -1.13 -9.24 -1.28
C GLY A 815 -1.56 -7.91 -1.92
N LEU A 816 -2.47 -7.18 -1.28
CA LEU A 816 -2.89 -5.86 -1.75
C LEU A 816 -1.74 -4.84 -1.70
N ALA A 817 -0.95 -4.82 -0.62
CA ALA A 817 0.23 -3.97 -0.53
C ALA A 817 1.21 -4.26 -1.67
N ALA A 818 1.44 -5.53 -2.00
CA ALA A 818 2.29 -5.92 -3.13
C ALA A 818 1.75 -5.38 -4.47
N PHE A 819 0.45 -5.45 -4.72
CA PHE A 819 -0.17 -4.88 -5.92
C PHE A 819 -0.08 -3.34 -5.97
N ARG A 820 -0.25 -2.65 -4.84
CA ARG A 820 -0.15 -1.18 -4.75
C ARG A 820 1.23 -0.64 -5.14
N ARG A 821 2.30 -1.45 -5.01
CA ARG A 821 3.66 -1.14 -5.51
C ARG A 821 3.71 -0.90 -7.03
N LEU A 822 2.71 -1.37 -7.78
CA LEU A 822 2.57 -1.12 -9.22
C LEU A 822 2.04 0.30 -9.54
N GLY A 823 1.67 1.09 -8.52
CA GLY A 823 1.21 2.46 -8.67
C GLY A 823 0.02 2.60 -9.61
N SER A 824 0.12 3.47 -10.62
CA SER A 824 -0.95 3.78 -11.57
C SER A 824 -1.35 2.62 -12.51
N LEU A 825 -0.58 1.53 -12.54
CA LEU A 825 -0.95 0.28 -13.22
C LEU A 825 -1.96 -0.55 -12.42
N PHE A 826 -2.07 -0.32 -11.10
CA PHE A 826 -3.01 -1.01 -10.23
C PHE A 826 -4.08 -0.08 -9.64
N SER A 827 -3.81 1.19 -9.37
CA SER A 827 -4.77 2.10 -8.72
C SER A 827 -6.12 2.18 -9.44
N TRP A 828 -6.14 2.10 -10.78
CA TRP A 828 -7.39 2.06 -11.57
C TRP A 828 -8.25 0.82 -11.29
N ILE A 829 -7.65 -0.30 -10.86
CA ILE A 829 -8.40 -1.51 -10.47
C ILE A 829 -9.19 -1.22 -9.19
N GLU A 830 -8.59 -0.48 -8.24
CA GLU A 830 -9.25 -0.08 -7.00
C GLU A 830 -10.43 0.86 -7.25
N SER A 831 -10.30 1.79 -8.20
CA SER A 831 -11.31 2.82 -8.47
C SER A 831 -12.38 2.43 -9.51
N GLU A 832 -12.03 1.64 -10.52
CA GLU A 832 -12.88 1.47 -11.71
C GLU A 832 -13.28 0.01 -11.98
N ALA A 833 -12.49 -0.99 -11.56
CA ALA A 833 -12.70 -2.38 -11.99
C ALA A 833 -13.69 -3.19 -11.12
N GLY A 834 -14.34 -2.57 -10.13
CA GLY A 834 -15.15 -3.29 -9.12
C GLY A 834 -16.27 -4.14 -9.71
N ASN A 835 -16.88 -3.69 -10.81
CA ASN A 835 -17.95 -4.42 -11.49
C ASN A 835 -17.43 -5.67 -12.23
N SER A 836 -16.28 -5.58 -12.89
CA SER A 836 -15.65 -6.73 -13.55
C SER A 836 -15.08 -7.75 -12.56
N ILE A 837 -14.55 -7.27 -11.42
CA ILE A 837 -14.15 -8.12 -10.30
C ILE A 837 -15.36 -8.90 -9.79
N ALA A 838 -16.52 -8.24 -9.62
CA ALA A 838 -17.75 -8.92 -9.21
C ALA A 838 -18.13 -10.05 -10.18
N VAL A 839 -18.15 -9.81 -11.50
CA VAL A 839 -18.43 -10.88 -12.48
C VAL A 839 -17.45 -12.05 -12.31
N PHE A 840 -16.15 -11.78 -12.18
CA PHE A 840 -15.15 -12.82 -11.98
C PHE A 840 -15.39 -13.64 -10.71
N VAL A 841 -15.66 -12.99 -9.57
CA VAL A 841 -15.88 -13.68 -8.29
C VAL A 841 -17.18 -14.51 -8.33
N HIS A 842 -18.25 -14.01 -8.97
CA HIS A 842 -19.47 -14.81 -9.20
C HIS A 842 -19.18 -16.08 -9.99
N TYR A 843 -18.44 -15.98 -11.10
CA TYR A 843 -18.05 -17.14 -11.89
C TYR A 843 -17.14 -18.09 -11.13
N LEU A 844 -16.18 -17.56 -10.37
CA LEU A 844 -15.27 -18.35 -9.55
C LEU A 844 -16.04 -19.21 -8.52
N MET A 845 -17.06 -18.64 -7.91
CA MET A 845 -17.76 -19.24 -6.77
C MET A 845 -18.97 -20.09 -7.15
N ARG A 846 -19.70 -19.72 -8.22
CA ARG A 846 -20.96 -20.36 -8.63
C ARG A 846 -20.79 -21.37 -9.75
N LEU A 847 -19.70 -21.29 -10.52
CA LEU A 847 -19.46 -22.27 -11.56
C LEU A 847 -18.84 -23.53 -10.95
N ASP A 848 -19.54 -24.65 -11.07
CA ASP A 848 -19.02 -25.94 -10.68
C ASP A 848 -17.95 -26.41 -11.67
N ILE A 849 -16.68 -26.19 -11.31
CA ILE A 849 -15.53 -26.69 -12.06
C ILE A 849 -14.88 -27.77 -11.20
N ALA A 850 -14.80 -28.98 -11.77
CA ALA A 850 -14.10 -30.10 -11.16
C ALA A 850 -12.72 -29.67 -10.60
N PRO A 851 -12.35 -30.12 -9.38
CA PRO A 851 -11.09 -29.74 -8.75
C PRO A 851 -9.91 -29.92 -9.71
N CYS A 852 -9.17 -28.83 -9.95
CA CYS A 852 -7.99 -28.81 -10.80
C CYS A 852 -7.02 -27.74 -10.32
N VAL A 853 -5.80 -27.80 -10.83
CA VAL A 853 -4.73 -26.84 -10.52
C VAL A 853 -5.20 -25.41 -10.86
N PRO A 854 -4.89 -24.38 -10.05
CA PRO A 854 -5.41 -23.02 -10.25
C PRO A 854 -5.22 -22.47 -11.67
N SER A 855 -4.08 -22.73 -12.31
CA SER A 855 -3.80 -22.31 -13.69
C SER A 855 -4.81 -22.87 -14.71
N VAL A 856 -5.15 -24.15 -14.59
CA VAL A 856 -6.14 -24.83 -15.45
C VAL A 856 -7.54 -24.26 -15.23
N GLN A 857 -7.91 -24.02 -13.97
CA GLN A 857 -9.22 -23.42 -13.67
C GLN A 857 -9.31 -21.99 -14.19
N PHE A 858 -8.29 -21.16 -13.98
CA PHE A 858 -8.27 -19.79 -14.47
C PHE A 858 -8.45 -19.73 -15.98
N GLN A 859 -7.79 -20.65 -16.69
CA GLN A 859 -7.91 -20.78 -18.13
C GLN A 859 -9.36 -21.13 -18.55
N LYS A 860 -9.98 -22.11 -17.89
CA LYS A 860 -11.40 -22.46 -18.12
C LYS A 860 -12.35 -21.29 -17.82
N LEU A 861 -12.04 -20.47 -16.82
CA LEU A 861 -12.82 -19.26 -16.51
C LEU A 861 -12.63 -18.21 -17.61
N ARG A 862 -11.41 -17.93 -18.05
CA ARG A 862 -11.12 -16.98 -19.15
C ARG A 862 -11.76 -17.36 -20.48
N GLU A 863 -12.08 -18.63 -20.69
CA GLU A 863 -12.74 -19.10 -21.92
C GLU A 863 -14.23 -18.74 -21.97
N LYS A 864 -14.86 -18.47 -20.82
CA LYS A 864 -16.28 -18.09 -20.73
C LYS A 864 -16.54 -16.76 -21.43
N GLN A 865 -17.57 -16.74 -22.27
CA GLN A 865 -17.87 -15.59 -23.12
C GLN A 865 -18.23 -14.35 -22.29
N GLU A 866 -18.92 -14.55 -21.17
CA GLU A 866 -19.34 -13.49 -20.27
C GLU A 866 -18.16 -12.86 -19.53
N LEU A 867 -17.16 -13.67 -19.16
CA LEU A 867 -15.91 -13.15 -18.58
C LEU A 867 -15.06 -12.43 -19.62
N LYS A 868 -15.01 -12.92 -20.87
CA LYS A 868 -14.37 -12.17 -21.97
C LYS A 868 -15.02 -10.81 -22.17
N GLU A 869 -16.35 -10.74 -22.10
CA GLU A 869 -17.10 -9.49 -22.19
C GLU A 869 -16.79 -8.55 -21.01
N ALA A 870 -16.82 -9.06 -19.77
CA ALA A 870 -16.51 -8.27 -18.57
C ALA A 870 -15.06 -7.78 -18.52
N LEU A 871 -14.12 -8.51 -19.11
CA LEU A 871 -12.69 -8.17 -19.10
C LEU A 871 -12.23 -7.37 -20.32
N ALA A 872 -13.10 -7.18 -21.33
CA ALA A 872 -12.76 -6.39 -22.52
C ALA A 872 -12.61 -4.90 -22.21
N ASP A 873 -13.48 -4.35 -21.35
CA ASP A 873 -13.41 -2.97 -20.85
C ASP A 873 -13.83 -2.90 -19.38
N PRO A 874 -12.91 -3.25 -18.45
CA PRO A 874 -13.28 -3.48 -17.06
C PRO A 874 -13.78 -2.23 -16.31
N GLY A 875 -13.36 -1.04 -16.72
CA GLY A 875 -13.75 0.23 -16.09
C GLY A 875 -15.11 0.76 -16.56
N ALA A 876 -15.58 0.34 -17.74
CA ALA A 876 -16.85 0.81 -18.32
C ALA A 876 -18.04 -0.11 -18.02
N LEU A 877 -17.82 -1.23 -17.32
CA LEU A 877 -18.87 -2.22 -17.08
C LEU A 877 -19.90 -1.68 -16.08
N SER A 878 -21.16 -1.54 -16.48
CA SER A 878 -22.23 -1.06 -15.58
C SER A 878 -22.81 -2.19 -14.71
N ALA A 879 -23.40 -1.84 -13.55
CA ALA A 879 -24.07 -2.80 -12.67
C ALA A 879 -25.15 -3.63 -13.40
N ARG A 880 -25.90 -3.00 -14.31
CA ARG A 880 -26.92 -3.68 -15.13
C ARG A 880 -26.31 -4.68 -16.11
N ALA A 881 -25.11 -4.40 -16.62
CA ALA A 881 -24.36 -5.35 -17.43
C ALA A 881 -23.86 -6.52 -16.58
N VAL A 882 -23.36 -6.26 -15.36
CA VAL A 882 -22.97 -7.32 -14.40
C VAL A 882 -24.14 -8.25 -14.14
N GLU A 883 -25.31 -7.73 -13.80
CA GLU A 883 -26.52 -8.52 -13.54
C GLU A 883 -26.86 -9.43 -14.73
N ARG A 884 -26.86 -8.90 -15.96
CA ARG A 884 -27.07 -9.69 -17.18
C ARG A 884 -26.04 -10.82 -17.33
N LEU A 885 -24.76 -10.55 -17.04
CA LEU A 885 -23.67 -11.51 -17.21
C LEU A 885 -23.68 -12.61 -16.15
N ILE A 886 -24.15 -12.33 -14.93
CA ILE A 886 -24.20 -13.34 -13.83
C ILE A 886 -25.53 -14.08 -13.75
N LYS A 887 -26.59 -13.57 -14.38
CA LYS A 887 -27.92 -14.20 -14.41
C LYS A 887 -27.94 -15.66 -14.89
N PRO A 888 -27.15 -16.08 -15.89
CA PRO A 888 -27.13 -17.47 -16.37
C PRO A 888 -26.46 -18.46 -15.40
N LEU A 889 -25.72 -17.98 -14.39
CA LEU A 889 -25.06 -18.86 -13.43
C LEU A 889 -26.09 -19.59 -12.57
N PRO A 890 -25.81 -20.83 -12.13
CA PRO A 890 -26.69 -21.53 -11.21
C PRO A 890 -26.88 -20.72 -9.92
N GLY A 891 -28.02 -20.85 -9.27
CA GLY A 891 -28.24 -20.28 -7.95
C GLY A 891 -27.19 -20.78 -6.96
N LEU A 892 -27.02 -20.06 -5.84
CA LEU A 892 -26.27 -20.58 -4.69
C LEU A 892 -27.05 -21.78 -4.14
N GLN A 893 -26.64 -23.00 -4.51
CA GLN A 893 -27.21 -24.27 -4.03
C GLN A 893 -26.67 -24.63 -2.66
#